data_AF-A0A6J8C4H9-F1
#
_entry.id   AF-A0A6J8C4H9-F1
#
_cell.length_a   1.000
_cell.length_b   1.000
_cell.length_c   1.000
_cell.angle_alpha   90.00
_cell.angle_beta   90.00
_cell.angle_gamma   90.00
#
_symmetry.space_group_name_H-M   'P 1'
#
loop_
_entity.id
_entity.type
_entity.pdbx_description
1 polymer ?
#
loop_
_entity_poly.entity_id
_entity_poly.type
_entity_poly.pdbx_seq_one_letter_code
_entity_poly.pdbx_strand_id
1 'polypeptide(L)'
;MEKPSKHDIELVLEIIKHKGKMVLDSERFMLIKTTLIPLPKVVSLSNLLELAKGSMIRIQTTYDESKNECYVNPDFRKSSELLLGVLSSFSHYDPSPQKSRMIKMFEQYEEEYKTIEIVCEVSTQLLKTGVYSEFPGMQGENIKSVNVLLSYLVNTSQDDFDLCYKISQLTEFIKAATFKLEQWVEPYFTKRSEQIIEGAHILELLCRLLYIVTMFEENIQRIRDVNCIESMKPYLNSDDNGIRLLCLAVLSNIANESEIQTVDSNDGIIKYLVWAVSMALKTECELWDIWSLTELAKIVKQVARNDSNKRLLVQHGAVPLLVGIAEQGDTDEQYEAVCGLSNLSLDKQNKSQMIETKDWKIIEILERIAKSPEEALKNISKEALCTLQNNQTQLPESSQEISMEESSCKQSISDEESSPQGITLLSWNIEGLSGDSIEERTSAVISIINKGKPDVVFLQEVIVVTLEMLSRKCLDYTFIESGVEGYFTAIMVKQNVVQVTDSKIIPFTSSKQGRTLQRVECTIKGLPCLLMTSHLESMKTNSDERKHQMKRALHHVVNASRDRTVIFGGDFNIKDREIREIKGLPNGVLDIWIETGRNKETQFTWDTSINTNLKWAENQDFKPKIRFDRIYMRHPKTEPVISPVSFQLIGKEKIPTCGLFPSDHWGILVHFDIHINTTTP
;
A
#
# COMPACT_ATOMS: atom_id res chain seq x y z
N MET A 1 -16.84 25.07 38.36
CA MET A 1 -15.47 25.50 38.70
C MET A 1 -15.31 26.92 38.22
N GLU A 2 -14.59 27.76 38.98
CA GLU A 2 -14.48 29.19 38.68
C GLU A 2 -13.71 29.43 37.38
N LYS A 3 -14.12 30.47 36.64
CA LYS A 3 -13.40 30.89 35.44
C LYS A 3 -11.98 31.35 35.83
N PRO A 4 -10.96 31.16 34.98
CA PRO A 4 -9.60 31.65 35.24
C PRO A 4 -9.65 33.13 35.63
N SER A 5 -8.89 33.51 36.66
CA SER A 5 -8.94 34.87 37.14
C SER A 5 -8.40 35.82 36.06
N LYS A 6 -8.83 37.08 36.11
CA LYS A 6 -8.35 38.09 35.17
C LYS A 6 -6.81 38.20 35.19
N HIS A 7 -6.20 37.95 36.36
CA HIS A 7 -4.77 37.93 36.59
C HIS A 7 -4.05 36.80 35.83
N ASP A 8 -4.63 35.59 35.76
CA ASP A 8 -4.03 34.44 35.05
C ASP A 8 -3.98 34.67 33.53
N ILE A 9 -5.00 35.35 33.00
CA ILE A 9 -5.07 35.73 31.58
C ILE A 9 -4.13 36.89 31.29
N GLU A 10 -4.06 37.88 32.19
CA GLU A 10 -3.12 39.02 32.08
C GLU A 10 -1.64 38.56 32.15
N LEU A 11 -1.30 37.56 32.98
CA LEU A 11 0.06 36.99 33.11
C LEU A 11 0.56 36.36 31.80
N VAL A 12 -0.28 35.55 31.14
CA VAL A 12 0.06 34.91 29.84
C VAL A 12 0.19 35.95 28.73
N LEU A 13 -0.63 37.00 28.75
CA LEU A 13 -0.57 38.09 27.76
C LEU A 13 0.58 39.07 28.01
N GLU A 14 1.07 39.23 29.24
CA GLU A 14 2.33 39.91 29.51
C GLU A 14 3.52 39.16 28.89
N ILE A 15 3.67 37.86 29.19
CA ILE A 15 4.78 37.00 28.71
C ILE A 15 4.97 37.06 27.19
N ILE A 16 3.91 37.32 26.43
CA ILE A 16 3.96 37.34 24.96
C ILE A 16 4.62 38.61 24.38
N LYS A 17 4.56 39.79 25.02
CA LYS A 17 4.42 41.04 24.21
C LYS A 17 5.55 42.09 24.06
N HIS A 18 6.69 42.03 24.77
CA HIS A 18 7.96 42.57 24.21
C HIS A 18 8.48 41.61 23.13
N LYS A 19 8.10 40.33 23.19
CA LYS A 19 8.92 39.26 23.81
C LYS A 19 8.86 39.25 25.37
N GLY A 20 7.65 39.44 25.95
CA GLY A 20 7.38 39.71 27.38
C GLY A 20 7.20 41.20 27.76
N LYS A 21 6.01 41.83 27.60
CA LYS A 21 5.85 43.32 27.50
C LYS A 21 4.63 43.94 26.76
N MET A 22 3.40 43.75 27.25
CA MET A 22 2.18 44.63 27.15
C MET A 22 1.39 44.96 25.86
N VAL A 23 0.09 45.25 26.03
CA VAL A 23 -1.15 44.70 25.38
C VAL A 23 -1.79 45.55 24.24
N LEU A 24 -2.80 45.01 23.54
CA LEU A 24 -3.76 45.67 22.60
C LEU A 24 -5.19 45.30 23.04
N ASP A 25 -6.16 46.20 22.89
CA ASP A 25 -7.57 46.02 23.28
C ASP A 25 -8.49 45.76 22.06
N SER A 26 -9.72 45.26 22.18
CA SER A 26 -10.31 44.22 23.05
C SER A 26 -11.67 43.83 22.45
N GLU A 27 -12.49 44.81 22.07
CA GLU A 27 -13.78 44.59 21.39
C GLU A 27 -13.61 44.32 19.88
N ARG A 28 -12.80 45.11 19.16
CA ARG A 28 -12.62 44.94 17.70
C ARG A 28 -11.81 43.71 17.28
N PHE A 29 -11.17 43.03 18.23
CA PHE A 29 -10.42 41.79 18.00
C PHE A 29 -11.28 40.53 18.23
N MET A 30 -12.45 40.68 18.88
CA MET A 30 -13.31 39.57 19.31
C MET A 30 -14.30 39.05 18.26
N LEU A 31 -14.59 39.81 17.19
CA LEU A 31 -15.67 39.48 16.24
C LEU A 31 -15.22 38.73 14.97
N ILE A 32 -13.93 38.75 14.63
CA ILE A 32 -13.41 38.20 13.35
C ILE A 32 -12.43 37.02 13.59
N LYS A 33 -11.96 36.84 14.82
CA LYS A 33 -10.99 35.79 15.20
C LYS A 33 -11.64 34.48 15.64
N THR A 34 -12.97 34.37 15.53
CA THR A 34 -13.78 33.72 16.56
C THR A 34 -14.03 32.22 16.39
N THR A 35 -13.19 31.52 15.62
CA THR A 35 -13.10 30.04 15.68
C THR A 35 -11.69 29.46 15.59
N LEU A 36 -10.65 30.25 15.30
CA LEU A 36 -9.26 29.78 15.23
C LEU A 36 -8.33 30.74 15.97
N ILE A 37 -7.47 30.21 16.84
CA ILE A 37 -6.43 30.96 17.56
C ILE A 37 -5.22 31.13 16.62
N PRO A 38 -4.94 32.31 16.05
CA PRO A 38 -3.75 32.53 15.26
C PRO A 38 -2.58 32.73 16.23
N LEU A 39 -1.62 31.81 16.19
CA LEU A 39 -0.35 31.92 16.89
C LEU A 39 0.53 33.02 16.24
N PRO A 40 1.42 33.68 17.01
CA PRO A 40 2.20 34.82 16.51
C PRO A 40 3.27 34.41 15.48
N LYS A 41 3.59 35.31 14.54
CA LYS A 41 4.40 35.11 13.31
C LYS A 41 5.85 34.56 13.45
N VAL A 42 6.32 34.19 14.64
CA VAL A 42 7.61 33.48 14.82
C VAL A 42 7.48 32.48 15.98
N VAL A 43 6.98 31.28 15.69
CA VAL A 43 7.14 30.11 16.56
C VAL A 43 8.02 29.11 15.81
N SER A 44 9.08 28.61 16.44
CA SER A 44 9.91 27.58 15.81
C SER A 44 9.15 26.25 15.73
N LEU A 45 9.42 25.46 14.69
CA LEU A 45 8.82 24.13 14.51
C LEU A 45 8.97 23.25 15.76
N SER A 46 10.11 23.33 16.46
CA SER A 46 10.36 22.68 17.74
C SER A 46 9.31 22.98 18.81
N ASN A 47 8.84 24.23 18.90
CA ASN A 47 7.94 24.69 19.95
C ASN A 47 6.48 24.35 19.61
N LEU A 48 6.12 24.33 18.33
CA LEU A 48 4.84 23.80 17.88
C LEU A 48 4.75 22.28 18.10
N LEU A 49 5.85 21.55 17.85
CA LEU A 49 5.96 20.11 18.13
C LEU A 49 5.80 19.79 19.63
N GLU A 50 6.51 20.48 20.53
CA GLU A 50 6.35 20.27 21.97
C GLU A 50 4.95 20.66 22.46
N LEU A 51 4.30 21.68 21.86
CA LEU A 51 2.92 22.03 22.17
C LEU A 51 1.93 20.97 21.68
N ALA A 52 2.13 20.38 20.50
CA ALA A 52 1.34 19.24 20.02
C ALA A 52 1.49 18.03 20.96
N LYS A 53 2.72 17.61 21.26
CA LYS A 53 3.01 16.51 22.21
C LYS A 53 2.35 16.73 23.56
N GLY A 54 2.56 17.91 24.16
CA GLY A 54 1.97 18.26 25.45
C GLY A 54 0.44 18.29 25.43
N SER A 55 -0.17 18.55 24.28
CA SER A 55 -1.63 18.48 24.09
C SER A 55 -2.11 17.03 23.94
N MET A 56 -1.39 16.20 23.16
CA MET A 56 -1.68 14.76 23.01
C MET A 56 -1.57 14.00 24.32
N ILE A 57 -0.52 14.26 25.12
CA ILE A 57 -0.34 13.64 26.44
C ILE A 57 -1.48 14.03 27.40
N ARG A 58 -2.01 15.27 27.31
CA ARG A 58 -3.16 15.71 28.12
C ARG A 58 -4.48 15.08 27.66
N ILE A 59 -4.67 14.94 26.35
CA ILE A 59 -5.78 14.18 25.75
C ILE A 59 -5.74 12.70 26.22
N GLN A 60 -4.56 12.09 26.22
CA GLN A 60 -4.34 10.73 26.72
C GLN A 60 -4.55 10.59 28.24
N THR A 61 -4.07 11.52 29.06
CA THR A 61 -4.22 11.44 30.54
C THR A 61 -5.59 11.86 31.07
N THR A 62 -6.47 12.36 30.20
CA THR A 62 -7.90 12.57 30.51
C THR A 62 -8.78 11.39 30.09
N TYR A 63 -8.17 10.34 29.52
CA TYR A 63 -8.78 9.05 29.25
C TYR A 63 -8.66 8.10 30.45
N ASP A 64 -9.78 7.53 30.91
CA ASP A 64 -9.81 6.58 32.03
C ASP A 64 -9.81 5.13 31.50
N GLU A 65 -8.60 4.56 31.34
CA GLU A 65 -8.39 3.17 30.91
C GLU A 65 -9.17 2.14 31.77
N SER A 66 -9.56 2.48 33.02
CA SER A 66 -10.29 1.57 33.91
C SER A 66 -11.80 1.55 33.69
N LYS A 67 -12.35 2.59 33.07
CA LYS A 67 -13.79 2.73 32.76
C LYS A 67 -14.09 2.68 31.27
N ASN A 68 -13.06 2.77 30.43
CA ASN A 68 -13.19 2.92 29.00
C ASN A 68 -13.99 4.17 28.62
N GLU A 69 -13.81 5.27 29.36
CA GLU A 69 -14.55 6.54 29.23
C GLU A 69 -13.58 7.74 29.22
N CYS A 70 -13.83 8.69 28.32
CA CYS A 70 -13.15 9.99 28.28
C CYS A 70 -13.99 11.05 28.99
N TYR A 71 -13.47 11.65 30.05
CA TYR A 71 -14.09 12.85 30.63
C TYR A 71 -13.76 14.04 29.73
N VAL A 72 -14.74 14.50 28.93
CA VAL A 72 -14.65 15.71 28.07
C VAL A 72 -14.63 16.99 28.90
N ASN A 73 -13.64 17.10 29.78
CA ASN A 73 -13.46 18.12 30.78
C ASN A 73 -12.80 19.38 30.18
N PRO A 74 -12.71 20.50 30.93
CA PRO A 74 -12.11 21.73 30.42
C PRO A 74 -10.65 21.61 29.95
N ASP A 75 -9.85 20.71 30.56
CA ASP A 75 -8.44 20.52 30.20
C ASP A 75 -8.27 19.70 28.92
N PHE A 76 -9.09 18.66 28.72
CA PHE A 76 -9.20 17.92 27.46
C PHE A 76 -9.54 18.89 26.32
N ARG A 77 -10.60 19.69 26.49
CA ARG A 77 -11.06 20.67 25.49
C ARG A 77 -9.98 21.69 25.16
N LYS A 78 -9.34 22.27 26.17
CA LYS A 78 -8.23 23.23 25.99
C LYS A 78 -7.04 22.61 25.26
N SER A 79 -6.75 21.33 25.51
CA SER A 79 -5.69 20.60 24.80
C SER A 79 -6.09 20.29 23.36
N SER A 80 -7.35 19.95 23.08
CA SER A 80 -7.87 19.85 21.72
C SER A 80 -7.77 21.18 20.98
N GLU A 81 -8.21 22.30 21.56
CA GLU A 81 -8.11 23.63 20.94
C GLU A 81 -6.66 24.05 20.65
N LEU A 82 -5.72 23.74 21.55
CA LEU A 82 -4.29 23.96 21.32
C LEU A 82 -3.75 23.10 20.18
N LEU A 83 -4.11 21.82 20.12
CA LEU A 83 -3.74 20.91 19.04
C LEU A 83 -4.29 21.39 17.69
N LEU A 84 -5.56 21.82 17.63
CA LEU A 84 -6.14 22.41 16.41
C LEU A 84 -5.43 23.70 16.02
N GLY A 85 -5.10 24.56 16.97
CA GLY A 85 -4.30 25.77 16.74
C GLY A 85 -2.92 25.45 16.16
N VAL A 86 -2.29 24.37 16.60
CA VAL A 86 -1.03 23.88 16.04
C VAL A 86 -1.21 23.30 14.62
N LEU A 87 -2.17 22.38 14.41
CA LEU A 87 -2.44 21.77 13.10
C LEU A 87 -2.83 22.81 12.04
N SER A 88 -3.70 23.75 12.39
CA SER A 88 -4.11 24.87 11.52
C SER A 88 -2.98 25.88 11.27
N SER A 89 -2.04 26.05 12.20
CA SER A 89 -0.83 26.86 11.94
C SER A 89 0.06 26.24 10.85
N PHE A 90 0.03 24.92 10.67
CA PHE A 90 0.73 24.23 9.58
C PHE A 90 -0.03 24.27 8.25
N SER A 91 -1.37 24.28 8.25
CA SER A 91 -2.15 24.46 7.00
C SER A 91 -2.00 25.85 6.37
N HIS A 92 -1.36 26.80 7.06
CA HIS A 92 -1.00 28.12 6.54
C HIS A 92 0.51 28.32 6.34
N TYR A 93 1.33 27.29 6.60
CA TYR A 93 2.78 27.34 6.45
C TYR A 93 3.27 26.19 5.57
N ASP A 94 3.41 26.51 4.28
CA ASP A 94 4.29 25.85 3.30
C ASP A 94 4.01 24.34 3.01
N PRO A 95 3.48 23.98 1.81
CA PRO A 95 3.19 22.59 1.44
C PRO A 95 4.45 21.72 1.21
N SER A 96 5.65 22.25 1.46
CA SER A 96 6.93 21.61 1.16
C SER A 96 7.25 20.38 2.04
N PRO A 97 8.39 19.68 1.81
CA PRO A 97 8.84 18.50 2.58
C PRO A 97 8.98 18.67 4.10
N GLN A 98 8.70 19.87 4.62
CA GLN A 98 8.53 20.17 6.04
C GLN A 98 7.27 19.52 6.63
N LYS A 99 6.15 19.40 5.88
CA LYS A 99 4.96 18.65 6.33
C LYS A 99 5.29 17.17 6.53
N SER A 100 5.86 16.52 5.51
CA SER A 100 6.31 15.13 5.60
C SER A 100 7.43 14.94 6.63
N ARG A 101 8.33 15.91 6.84
CA ARG A 101 9.32 15.87 7.94
C ARG A 101 8.66 15.87 9.31
N MET A 102 7.56 16.61 9.47
CA MET A 102 6.84 16.70 10.75
C MET A 102 6.08 15.40 11.05
N ILE A 103 5.39 14.83 10.05
CA ILE A 103 4.78 13.49 10.15
C ILE A 103 5.88 12.47 10.51
N LYS A 104 7.00 12.46 9.76
CA LYS A 104 8.23 11.68 10.04
C LYS A 104 8.95 11.99 11.36
N MET A 105 8.50 12.97 12.13
CA MET A 105 8.99 13.29 13.47
C MET A 105 7.97 12.99 14.57
N PHE A 106 6.69 12.78 14.23
CA PHE A 106 5.73 12.06 15.08
C PHE A 106 5.99 10.53 15.00
N GLU A 107 6.32 10.01 13.80
CA GLU A 107 6.66 8.61 13.50
C GLU A 107 7.80 8.00 14.36
N GLN A 108 8.64 8.82 15.01
CA GLN A 108 9.81 8.32 15.77
C GLN A 108 9.47 7.67 17.11
N TYR A 109 8.19 7.55 17.48
CA TYR A 109 7.76 7.09 18.79
C TYR A 109 6.92 5.81 18.73
N GLU A 110 7.32 4.82 19.53
CA GLU A 110 6.55 3.59 19.75
C GLU A 110 5.17 3.85 20.36
N GLU A 111 4.99 5.02 20.99
CA GLU A 111 3.71 5.51 21.52
C GLU A 111 2.75 6.03 20.44
N GLU A 112 3.17 6.20 19.18
CA GLU A 112 2.30 6.73 18.11
C GLU A 112 1.12 5.81 17.81
N TYR A 113 1.34 4.49 17.71
CA TYR A 113 0.22 3.55 17.51
C TYR A 113 -0.74 3.54 18.71
N LYS A 114 -0.24 3.70 19.95
CA LYS A 114 -1.10 3.87 21.14
C LYS A 114 -1.85 5.21 21.09
N THR A 115 -1.22 6.24 20.54
CA THR A 115 -1.83 7.56 20.32
C THR A 115 -2.97 7.46 19.30
N ILE A 116 -2.78 6.78 18.18
CA ILE A 116 -3.84 6.50 17.19
C ILE A 116 -4.98 5.68 17.83
N GLU A 117 -4.68 4.65 18.61
CA GLU A 117 -5.69 3.87 19.35
C GLU A 117 -6.55 4.78 20.24
N ILE A 118 -5.93 5.61 21.08
CA ILE A 118 -6.62 6.53 21.97
C ILE A 118 -7.41 7.59 21.19
N VAL A 119 -6.85 8.17 20.13
CA VAL A 119 -7.53 9.18 19.31
C VAL A 119 -8.77 8.57 18.64
N CYS A 120 -8.66 7.38 18.06
CA CYS A 120 -9.77 6.65 17.49
C CYS A 120 -10.80 6.26 18.57
N GLU A 121 -10.38 5.85 19.76
CA GLU A 121 -11.28 5.48 20.86
C GLU A 121 -12.04 6.69 21.43
N VAL A 122 -11.35 7.79 21.72
CA VAL A 122 -11.99 9.04 22.16
C VAL A 122 -12.92 9.56 21.06
N SER A 123 -12.51 9.52 19.79
CA SER A 123 -13.39 9.86 18.66
C SER A 123 -14.60 8.93 18.59
N THR A 124 -14.43 7.62 18.81
CA THR A 124 -15.51 6.63 18.86
C THR A 124 -16.54 7.01 19.92
N GLN A 125 -16.08 7.40 21.12
CA GLN A 125 -16.96 7.80 22.20
C GLN A 125 -17.70 9.10 21.88
N LEU A 126 -16.99 10.13 21.43
CA LEU A 126 -17.60 11.41 21.05
C LEU A 126 -18.61 11.26 19.91
N LEU A 127 -18.33 10.40 18.92
CA LEU A 127 -19.27 10.00 17.86
C LEU A 127 -20.47 9.22 18.42
N LYS A 128 -20.28 8.33 19.40
CA LYS A 128 -21.38 7.55 20.03
C LYS A 128 -22.21 8.39 21.02
N THR A 129 -21.67 9.42 21.67
CA THR A 129 -22.38 10.24 22.67
C THR A 129 -23.40 11.20 22.04
N GLY A 130 -24.70 10.97 22.27
CA GLY A 130 -25.74 11.85 21.75
C GLY A 130 -27.04 11.88 22.55
N VAL A 131 -27.24 12.93 23.36
CA VAL A 131 -28.53 13.30 23.96
C VAL A 131 -28.67 14.84 23.92
N TYR A 132 -29.31 15.33 22.85
CA TYR A 132 -29.50 16.76 22.46
C TYR A 132 -28.16 17.53 22.20
N SER A 133 -27.97 18.31 21.14
CA SER A 133 -28.91 19.07 20.29
C SER A 133 -28.40 19.29 18.83
N GLU A 134 -29.29 19.78 17.97
CA GLU A 134 -29.06 20.57 16.73
C GLU A 134 -28.39 19.97 15.46
N PHE A 135 -27.54 18.96 15.51
CA PHE A 135 -27.34 18.00 14.39
C PHE A 135 -27.22 16.61 15.02
N PRO A 136 -28.21 15.72 14.81
CA PRO A 136 -28.80 14.95 15.90
C PRO A 136 -27.76 14.15 16.70
N GLY A 137 -27.69 14.48 17.99
CA GLY A 137 -26.93 13.71 18.96
C GLY A 137 -25.43 14.00 19.01
N MET A 138 -25.03 15.27 19.05
CA MET A 138 -23.72 15.66 19.61
C MET A 138 -23.83 17.06 20.26
N GLN A 139 -23.22 17.27 21.42
CA GLN A 139 -23.17 18.60 22.03
C GLN A 139 -22.16 19.48 21.29
N GLY A 140 -22.45 20.77 21.07
CA GLY A 140 -21.55 21.68 20.33
C GLY A 140 -20.13 21.79 20.91
N GLU A 141 -19.97 21.52 22.20
CA GLU A 141 -18.66 21.48 22.88
C GLU A 141 -17.82 20.24 22.49
N ASN A 142 -18.48 19.14 22.06
CA ASN A 142 -17.84 17.91 21.60
C ASN A 142 -17.47 17.98 20.11
N ILE A 143 -18.27 18.68 19.29
CA ILE A 143 -18.07 18.86 17.84
C ILE A 143 -16.64 19.36 17.54
N LYS A 144 -16.20 20.40 18.26
CA LYS A 144 -14.83 20.93 18.12
C LYS A 144 -13.77 19.88 18.40
N SER A 145 -13.94 19.09 19.46
CA SER A 145 -12.97 18.05 19.84
C SER A 145 -12.91 16.92 18.81
N VAL A 146 -14.05 16.44 18.30
CA VAL A 146 -14.09 15.43 17.21
C VAL A 146 -13.39 15.95 15.97
N ASN A 147 -13.67 17.19 15.57
CA ASN A 147 -13.03 17.85 14.44
C ASN A 147 -11.49 17.85 14.60
N VAL A 148 -10.95 18.22 15.77
CA VAL A 148 -9.50 18.18 16.00
C VAL A 148 -8.93 16.76 15.84
N LEU A 149 -9.59 15.78 16.47
CA LEU A 149 -9.10 14.39 16.50
C LEU A 149 -9.15 13.74 15.12
N LEU A 150 -10.23 13.95 14.35
CA LEU A 150 -10.31 13.49 12.96
C LEU A 150 -9.33 14.23 12.05
N SER A 151 -9.13 15.55 12.25
CA SER A 151 -8.10 16.32 11.53
C SER A 151 -6.70 15.79 11.81
N TYR A 152 -6.40 15.38 13.04
CA TYR A 152 -5.13 14.73 13.39
C TYR A 152 -5.00 13.38 12.67
N LEU A 153 -6.03 12.52 12.70
CA LEU A 153 -6.01 11.23 11.99
C LEU A 153 -5.78 11.42 10.49
N VAL A 154 -6.55 12.28 9.83
CA VAL A 154 -6.41 12.59 8.39
C VAL A 154 -5.00 13.06 8.04
N ASN A 155 -4.42 13.98 8.83
CA ASN A 155 -3.10 14.53 8.53
C ASN A 155 -1.93 13.60 8.89
N THR A 156 -2.12 12.65 9.81
CA THR A 156 -1.06 11.70 10.20
C THR A 156 -1.09 10.42 9.38
N SER A 157 -2.27 9.93 8.98
CA SER A 157 -2.40 8.74 8.14
C SER A 157 -2.25 9.02 6.64
N GLN A 158 -2.17 10.28 6.21
CA GLN A 158 -1.92 10.64 4.82
C GLN A 158 -0.59 10.02 4.35
N ASP A 159 -0.68 9.15 3.36
CA ASP A 159 0.42 8.39 2.75
C ASP A 159 1.14 7.36 3.66
N ASP A 160 0.65 7.11 4.88
CA ASP A 160 1.18 6.07 5.77
C ASP A 160 0.30 4.80 5.81
N PHE A 161 0.83 3.70 5.27
CA PHE A 161 0.18 2.39 5.25
C PHE A 161 -0.04 1.80 6.66
N ASP A 162 0.94 1.90 7.56
CA ASP A 162 0.86 1.24 8.88
C ASP A 162 -0.19 1.92 9.76
N LEU A 163 -0.27 3.26 9.71
CA LEU A 163 -1.28 4.06 10.40
C LEU A 163 -2.66 3.84 9.79
N CYS A 164 -2.79 3.86 8.46
CA CYS A 164 -4.05 3.51 7.78
C CYS A 164 -4.53 2.09 8.13
N TYR A 165 -3.61 1.12 8.11
CA TYR A 165 -3.88 -0.25 8.49
C TYR A 165 -4.33 -0.34 9.95
N LYS A 166 -3.62 0.33 10.86
CA LYS A 166 -3.97 0.38 12.29
C LYS A 166 -5.36 0.97 12.52
N ILE A 167 -5.69 2.07 11.84
CA ILE A 167 -7.03 2.66 11.89
C ILE A 167 -8.09 1.67 11.38
N SER A 168 -7.83 0.95 10.27
CA SER A 168 -8.76 -0.07 9.75
C SER A 168 -9.00 -1.25 10.72
N GLN A 169 -8.01 -1.58 11.57
CA GLN A 169 -8.15 -2.61 12.61
C GLN A 169 -9.04 -2.17 13.77
N LEU A 170 -9.20 -0.87 14.00
CA LEU A 170 -10.01 -0.31 15.09
C LEU A 170 -11.50 -0.32 14.69
N THR A 171 -12.05 -1.53 14.59
CA THR A 171 -13.38 -1.81 14.04
C THR A 171 -14.49 -1.01 14.73
N GLU A 172 -14.41 -0.78 16.04
CA GLU A 172 -15.42 0.04 16.76
C GLU A 172 -15.39 1.53 16.36
N PHE A 173 -14.23 2.04 15.96
CA PHE A 173 -14.10 3.39 15.42
C PHE A 173 -14.68 3.48 14.00
N ILE A 174 -14.35 2.54 13.11
CA ILE A 174 -14.90 2.53 11.74
C ILE A 174 -16.43 2.31 11.78
N LYS A 175 -16.94 1.43 12.67
CA LYS A 175 -18.39 1.30 12.92
C LYS A 175 -19.01 2.60 13.42
N ALA A 176 -18.36 3.32 14.35
CA ALA A 176 -18.89 4.59 14.84
C ALA A 176 -18.90 5.69 13.77
N ALA A 177 -17.87 5.73 12.93
CA ALA A 177 -17.79 6.61 11.76
C ALA A 177 -18.92 6.32 10.76
N THR A 178 -19.02 5.08 10.28
CA THR A 178 -20.04 4.65 9.30
C THR A 178 -21.47 4.77 9.83
N PHE A 179 -21.73 4.37 11.08
CA PHE A 179 -23.01 4.61 11.74
C PHE A 179 -23.33 6.10 11.88
N LYS A 180 -22.35 6.96 12.14
CA LYS A 180 -22.57 8.42 12.20
C LYS A 180 -22.92 8.99 10.81
N LEU A 181 -22.26 8.54 9.75
CA LEU A 181 -22.62 8.87 8.36
C LEU A 181 -24.08 8.48 8.09
N GLU A 182 -24.48 7.25 8.39
CA GLU A 182 -25.87 6.78 8.21
C GLU A 182 -26.89 7.64 8.99
N GLN A 183 -26.60 7.94 10.26
CA GLN A 183 -27.46 8.78 11.12
C GLN A 183 -27.55 10.24 10.65
N TRP A 184 -26.60 10.72 9.86
CA TRP A 184 -26.54 12.11 9.38
C TRP A 184 -27.12 12.33 7.99
N VAL A 185 -27.58 11.28 7.30
CA VAL A 185 -28.22 11.39 5.98
C VAL A 185 -29.44 12.32 6.01
N GLU A 186 -30.48 12.02 6.79
CA GLU A 186 -31.68 12.87 6.84
C GLU A 186 -31.37 14.32 7.27
N PRO A 187 -30.65 14.58 8.38
CA PRO A 187 -30.33 15.93 8.83
C PRO A 187 -29.57 16.76 7.81
N TYR A 188 -28.64 16.13 7.08
CA TYR A 188 -27.82 16.76 6.05
C TYR A 188 -28.66 17.26 4.87
N PHE A 189 -29.68 16.51 4.47
CA PHE A 189 -30.55 16.87 3.33
C PHE A 189 -31.78 17.71 3.70
N THR A 190 -32.27 17.68 4.95
CA THR A 190 -33.54 18.37 5.32
C THR A 190 -33.38 19.72 6.01
N LYS A 191 -32.25 20.00 6.65
CA LYS A 191 -32.04 21.24 7.43
C LYS A 191 -31.26 22.29 6.61
N ARG A 192 -31.52 23.58 6.88
CA ARG A 192 -30.79 24.73 6.30
C ARG A 192 -30.56 25.83 7.35
N SER A 193 -29.49 25.72 8.14
CA SER A 193 -29.02 26.74 9.10
C SER A 193 -27.48 26.75 9.19
N GLU A 194 -26.88 27.81 9.76
CA GLU A 194 -25.41 27.93 9.94
C GLU A 194 -24.80 26.77 10.76
N GLN A 195 -25.60 26.10 11.60
CA GLN A 195 -25.19 24.93 12.40
C GLN A 195 -24.83 23.70 11.54
N ILE A 196 -25.20 23.66 10.26
CA ILE A 196 -24.79 22.62 9.32
C ILE A 196 -23.29 22.65 9.07
N ILE A 197 -22.66 23.82 9.12
CA ILE A 197 -21.29 24.02 8.65
C ILE A 197 -20.29 23.22 9.48
N GLU A 198 -20.42 23.20 10.82
CA GLU A 198 -19.54 22.41 11.68
C GLU A 198 -19.77 20.88 11.55
N GLY A 199 -21.02 20.45 11.34
CA GLY A 199 -21.36 19.05 11.10
C GLY A 199 -20.90 18.55 9.73
N ALA A 200 -21.02 19.39 8.70
CA ALA A 200 -20.57 19.12 7.34
C ALA A 200 -19.04 18.93 7.28
N HIS A 201 -18.28 19.66 8.08
CA HIS A 201 -16.83 19.47 8.15
C HIS A 201 -16.43 18.18 8.88
N ILE A 202 -17.16 17.74 9.92
CA ILE A 202 -16.94 16.41 10.50
C ILE A 202 -17.27 15.31 9.47
N LEU A 203 -18.36 15.47 8.72
CA LEU A 203 -18.74 14.58 7.62
C LEU A 203 -17.64 14.52 6.54
N GLU A 204 -17.10 15.66 6.11
CA GLU A 204 -15.96 15.77 5.20
C GLU A 204 -14.72 15.03 5.73
N LEU A 205 -14.33 15.27 6.99
CA LEU A 205 -13.19 14.60 7.64
C LEU A 205 -13.38 13.09 7.75
N LEU A 206 -14.60 12.60 8.08
CA LEU A 206 -14.91 11.16 8.09
C LEU A 206 -14.78 10.56 6.69
N CYS A 207 -15.33 11.22 5.67
CA CYS A 207 -15.22 10.80 4.27
C CYS A 207 -13.76 10.79 3.78
N ARG A 208 -12.95 11.81 4.14
CA ARG A 208 -11.52 11.85 3.78
C ARG A 208 -10.70 10.81 4.51
N LEU A 209 -10.99 10.53 5.78
CA LEU A 209 -10.32 9.46 6.52
C LEU A 209 -10.63 8.08 5.92
N LEU A 210 -11.90 7.82 5.57
CA LEU A 210 -12.29 6.59 4.88
C LEU A 210 -11.64 6.48 3.50
N TYR A 211 -11.50 7.59 2.76
CA TYR A 211 -10.75 7.60 1.49
C TYR A 211 -9.29 7.21 1.71
N ILE A 212 -8.57 7.90 2.60
CA ILE A 212 -7.16 7.63 2.90
C ILE A 212 -6.97 6.17 3.34
N VAL A 213 -7.82 5.63 4.21
CA VAL A 213 -7.74 4.23 4.65
C VAL A 213 -8.02 3.25 3.50
N THR A 214 -8.95 3.57 2.59
CA THR A 214 -9.31 2.70 1.44
C THR A 214 -8.38 2.82 0.22
N MET A 215 -7.39 3.73 0.26
CA MET A 215 -6.33 3.81 -0.75
C MET A 215 -5.43 2.56 -0.80
N PHE A 216 -5.45 1.75 0.28
CA PHE A 216 -4.71 0.51 0.46
C PHE A 216 -5.67 -0.71 0.45
N GLU A 217 -5.42 -1.67 -0.44
CA GLU A 217 -6.31 -2.83 -0.66
C GLU A 217 -6.52 -3.67 0.60
N GLU A 218 -5.49 -3.75 1.45
CA GLU A 218 -5.45 -4.54 2.68
C GLU A 218 -6.50 -4.09 3.72
N ASN A 219 -7.06 -2.89 3.54
CA ASN A 219 -8.09 -2.31 4.40
C ASN A 219 -9.51 -2.49 3.85
N ILE A 220 -9.67 -2.66 2.52
CA ILE A 220 -10.97 -2.60 1.84
C ILE A 220 -12.00 -3.54 2.48
N GLN A 221 -11.65 -4.79 2.75
CA GLN A 221 -12.60 -5.76 3.31
C GLN A 221 -13.13 -5.30 4.69
N ARG A 222 -12.27 -4.80 5.59
CA ARG A 222 -12.71 -4.32 6.91
C ARG A 222 -13.66 -3.11 6.80
N ILE A 223 -13.46 -2.26 5.80
CA ILE A 223 -14.34 -1.12 5.53
C ILE A 223 -15.68 -1.59 4.92
N ARG A 224 -15.67 -2.63 4.10
CA ARG A 224 -16.90 -3.28 3.58
C ARG A 224 -17.71 -3.96 4.70
N ASP A 225 -17.04 -4.64 5.62
CA ASP A 225 -17.66 -5.42 6.71
C ASP A 225 -18.50 -4.57 7.69
N VAL A 226 -18.39 -3.24 7.64
CA VAL A 226 -19.10 -2.28 8.51
C VAL A 226 -20.15 -1.43 7.77
N ASN A 227 -20.74 -1.97 6.69
CA ASN A 227 -21.83 -1.34 5.93
C ASN A 227 -21.48 0.00 5.25
N CYS A 228 -20.19 0.31 5.09
CA CYS A 228 -19.71 1.62 4.59
C CYS A 228 -20.34 2.02 3.24
N ILE A 229 -20.58 1.06 2.33
CA ILE A 229 -21.21 1.31 1.03
C ILE A 229 -22.61 1.94 1.19
N GLU A 230 -23.49 1.36 2.01
CA GLU A 230 -24.85 1.88 2.19
C GLU A 230 -24.86 3.18 3.02
N SER A 231 -23.98 3.31 4.02
CA SER A 231 -23.83 4.55 4.79
C SER A 231 -23.34 5.72 3.93
N MET A 232 -22.55 5.46 2.88
CA MET A 232 -21.99 6.51 2.01
C MET A 232 -22.85 6.83 0.77
N LYS A 233 -23.51 5.84 0.17
CA LYS A 233 -24.32 5.99 -1.06
C LYS A 233 -25.21 7.26 -1.12
N PRO A 234 -25.95 7.65 -0.06
CA PRO A 234 -26.79 8.86 -0.11
C PRO A 234 -26.02 10.15 -0.43
N TYR A 235 -24.75 10.25 -0.01
CA TYR A 235 -23.91 11.43 -0.21
C TYR A 235 -23.44 11.64 -1.66
N LEU A 236 -23.68 10.69 -2.58
CA LEU A 236 -23.56 10.93 -4.03
C LEU A 236 -24.55 12.00 -4.53
N ASN A 237 -25.60 12.28 -3.77
CA ASN A 237 -26.59 13.34 -4.04
C ASN A 237 -26.33 14.64 -3.24
N SER A 238 -25.21 14.73 -2.52
CA SER A 238 -24.78 15.91 -1.76
C SER A 238 -24.76 17.18 -2.62
N ASP A 239 -25.37 18.28 -2.18
CA ASP A 239 -25.23 19.60 -2.84
C ASP A 239 -23.78 20.12 -2.79
N ASP A 240 -22.98 19.66 -1.82
CA ASP A 240 -21.54 19.92 -1.73
C ASP A 240 -20.75 18.95 -2.64
N ASN A 241 -19.98 19.51 -3.58
CA ASN A 241 -19.20 18.73 -4.54
C ASN A 241 -17.94 18.06 -3.93
N GLY A 242 -17.36 18.61 -2.87
CA GLY A 242 -16.22 18.02 -2.18
C GLY A 242 -16.61 16.74 -1.45
N ILE A 243 -17.71 16.80 -0.69
CA ILE A 243 -18.34 15.61 -0.06
C ILE A 243 -18.76 14.59 -1.14
N ARG A 244 -19.35 15.06 -2.25
CA ARG A 244 -19.77 14.19 -3.36
C ARG A 244 -18.58 13.47 -4.02
N LEU A 245 -17.46 14.16 -4.20
CA LEU A 245 -16.23 13.60 -4.76
C LEU A 245 -15.55 12.63 -3.80
N LEU A 246 -15.44 12.96 -2.52
CA LEU A 246 -14.93 12.04 -1.48
C LEU A 246 -15.77 10.75 -1.42
N CYS A 247 -17.10 10.88 -1.48
CA CYS A 247 -18.02 9.74 -1.51
C CYS A 247 -17.79 8.86 -2.74
N LEU A 248 -17.73 9.46 -3.93
CA LEU A 248 -17.43 8.74 -5.17
C LEU A 248 -16.07 8.02 -5.12
N ALA A 249 -15.05 8.67 -4.56
CA ALA A 249 -13.71 8.12 -4.43
C ALA A 249 -13.68 6.90 -3.50
N VAL A 250 -14.31 6.97 -2.31
CA VAL A 250 -14.41 5.82 -1.40
C VAL A 250 -15.19 4.67 -2.04
N LEU A 251 -16.37 4.95 -2.61
CA LEU A 251 -17.21 3.92 -3.23
C LEU A 251 -16.49 3.24 -4.40
N SER A 252 -15.73 3.98 -5.20
CA SER A 252 -14.96 3.43 -6.32
C SER A 252 -13.75 2.58 -5.86
N ASN A 253 -13.16 2.90 -4.70
CA ASN A 253 -12.13 2.06 -4.08
C ASN A 253 -12.70 0.75 -3.54
N ILE A 254 -13.85 0.79 -2.83
CA ILE A 254 -14.35 -0.38 -2.09
C ILE A 254 -15.31 -1.28 -2.87
N ALA A 255 -15.95 -0.81 -3.94
CA ALA A 255 -16.89 -1.60 -4.73
C ALA A 255 -16.19 -2.69 -5.57
N ASN A 256 -16.78 -3.89 -5.55
CA ASN A 256 -16.34 -5.00 -6.41
C ASN A 256 -16.92 -4.86 -7.84
N GLU A 257 -16.54 -5.75 -8.76
CA GLU A 257 -16.97 -5.67 -10.17
C GLU A 257 -18.49 -5.77 -10.42
N SER A 258 -19.26 -6.42 -9.54
CA SER A 258 -20.73 -6.44 -9.67
C SER A 258 -21.40 -5.19 -9.08
N GLU A 259 -20.77 -4.57 -8.09
CA GLU A 259 -21.27 -3.36 -7.42
C GLU A 259 -20.82 -2.07 -8.10
N ILE A 260 -19.65 -2.03 -8.76
CA ILE A 260 -19.09 -0.81 -9.36
C ILE A 260 -20.01 -0.22 -10.43
N GLN A 261 -20.79 -1.06 -11.11
CA GLN A 261 -21.82 -0.63 -12.07
C GLN A 261 -23.04 0.03 -11.39
N THR A 262 -23.23 -0.19 -10.08
CA THR A 262 -24.26 0.45 -9.24
C THR A 262 -23.80 1.74 -8.55
N VAL A 263 -22.50 2.08 -8.65
CA VAL A 263 -21.96 3.37 -8.19
C VAL A 263 -22.33 4.45 -9.21
N ASP A 264 -23.59 4.88 -9.15
CA ASP A 264 -24.17 5.89 -10.04
C ASP A 264 -23.49 7.25 -9.84
N SER A 265 -22.62 7.61 -10.78
CA SER A 265 -22.03 8.93 -10.87
C SER A 265 -22.86 9.77 -11.82
N ASN A 266 -23.74 10.62 -11.27
CA ASN A 266 -24.47 11.58 -12.08
C ASN A 266 -23.51 12.45 -12.92
N ASP A 267 -23.98 12.92 -14.08
CA ASP A 267 -23.23 13.77 -15.02
C ASP A 267 -22.49 14.93 -14.32
N GLY A 268 -23.15 15.52 -13.30
CA GLY A 268 -22.61 16.61 -12.50
C GLY A 268 -21.34 16.28 -11.73
N ILE A 269 -21.25 15.10 -11.08
CA ILE A 269 -20.04 14.73 -10.34
C ILE A 269 -18.88 14.35 -11.26
N ILE A 270 -19.15 13.68 -12.39
CA ILE A 270 -18.11 13.40 -13.38
C ILE A 270 -17.56 14.71 -13.97
N LYS A 271 -18.44 15.65 -14.31
CA LYS A 271 -18.06 16.99 -14.77
C LYS A 271 -17.23 17.74 -13.72
N TYR A 272 -17.60 17.65 -12.44
CA TYR A 272 -16.84 18.26 -11.35
C TYR A 272 -15.45 17.61 -11.16
N LEU A 273 -15.34 16.28 -11.23
CA LEU A 273 -14.06 15.57 -11.20
C LEU A 273 -13.13 16.01 -12.34
N VAL A 274 -13.63 16.10 -13.57
CA VAL A 274 -12.84 16.58 -14.72
C VAL A 274 -12.44 18.05 -14.55
N TRP A 275 -13.31 18.89 -13.99
CA TRP A 275 -12.96 20.27 -13.63
C TRP A 275 -11.88 20.32 -12.53
N ALA A 276 -11.99 19.52 -11.47
CA ALA A 276 -11.01 19.42 -10.39
C ALA A 276 -9.62 19.04 -10.93
N VAL A 277 -9.53 18.00 -11.77
CA VAL A 277 -8.29 17.63 -12.48
C VAL A 277 -7.74 18.83 -13.29
N SER A 278 -8.61 19.58 -13.97
CA SER A 278 -8.19 20.75 -14.76
C SER A 278 -7.71 21.93 -13.90
N MET A 279 -8.13 22.03 -12.64
CA MET A 279 -7.64 23.04 -11.70
C MET A 279 -6.33 22.58 -11.04
N ALA A 280 -6.24 21.30 -10.68
CA ALA A 280 -5.02 20.68 -10.17
C ALA A 280 -3.85 20.77 -11.17
N LEU A 281 -4.11 20.52 -12.46
CA LEU A 281 -3.11 20.67 -13.52
C LEU A 281 -2.67 22.15 -13.76
N LYS A 282 -3.35 23.13 -13.17
CA LYS A 282 -3.07 24.58 -13.31
C LYS A 282 -2.53 25.25 -12.05
N THR A 283 -2.48 24.55 -10.92
CA THR A 283 -1.93 25.11 -9.68
C THR A 283 -0.40 24.97 -9.68
N GLU A 284 0.28 25.96 -9.09
CA GLU A 284 1.73 25.88 -8.81
C GLU A 284 2.01 25.18 -7.47
N CYS A 285 0.96 24.79 -6.73
CA CYS A 285 1.07 24.07 -5.45
C CYS A 285 0.85 22.57 -5.63
N GLU A 286 1.53 21.75 -4.83
CA GLU A 286 1.41 20.27 -4.85
C GLU A 286 -0.03 19.75 -4.61
N LEU A 287 -0.88 20.56 -3.96
CA LEU A 287 -2.30 20.28 -3.74
C LEU A 287 -3.18 21.37 -4.36
N TRP A 288 -4.28 20.95 -4.96
CA TRP A 288 -5.43 21.79 -5.26
C TRP A 288 -6.57 21.44 -4.30
N ASP A 289 -7.03 22.45 -3.56
CA ASP A 289 -7.93 22.24 -2.41
C ASP A 289 -7.33 21.21 -1.43
N ILE A 290 -7.95 20.04 -1.27
CA ILE A 290 -7.44 18.93 -0.44
C ILE A 290 -6.75 17.82 -1.26
N TRP A 291 -6.62 17.95 -2.58
CA TRP A 291 -6.28 16.85 -3.49
C TRP A 291 -4.94 17.04 -4.20
N SER A 292 -4.13 15.99 -4.28
CA SER A 292 -3.01 15.96 -5.23
C SER A 292 -3.47 15.60 -6.65
N LEU A 293 -2.66 15.94 -7.65
CA LEU A 293 -2.92 15.56 -9.04
C LEU A 293 -2.90 14.03 -9.22
N THR A 294 -2.01 13.33 -8.50
CA THR A 294 -1.96 11.86 -8.40
C THR A 294 -3.23 11.25 -7.82
N GLU A 295 -3.77 11.81 -6.72
CA GLU A 295 -5.03 11.36 -6.11
C GLU A 295 -6.21 11.50 -7.09
N LEU A 296 -6.31 12.64 -7.79
CA LEU A 296 -7.36 12.88 -8.77
C LEU A 296 -7.23 11.97 -10.00
N ALA A 297 -6.02 11.73 -10.50
CA ALA A 297 -5.77 10.78 -11.58
C ALA A 297 -6.17 9.34 -11.16
N LYS A 298 -5.83 8.93 -9.93
CA LYS A 298 -6.25 7.63 -9.36
C LYS A 298 -7.77 7.53 -9.21
N ILE A 299 -8.46 8.60 -8.83
CA ILE A 299 -9.93 8.63 -8.80
C ILE A 299 -10.50 8.47 -10.21
N VAL A 300 -9.98 9.19 -11.22
CA VAL A 300 -10.41 9.00 -12.62
C VAL A 300 -10.20 7.56 -13.07
N LYS A 301 -9.04 6.94 -12.76
CA LYS A 301 -8.77 5.52 -13.04
C LYS A 301 -9.82 4.59 -12.43
N GLN A 302 -10.14 4.76 -11.15
CA GLN A 302 -11.10 3.90 -10.45
C GLN A 302 -12.55 4.12 -10.96
N VAL A 303 -12.97 5.37 -11.11
CA VAL A 303 -14.29 5.74 -11.62
C VAL A 303 -14.51 5.22 -13.05
N ALA A 304 -13.46 5.16 -13.88
CA ALA A 304 -13.48 4.57 -15.22
C ALA A 304 -13.66 3.04 -15.25
N ARG A 305 -13.75 2.32 -14.11
CA ARG A 305 -14.16 0.90 -14.11
C ARG A 305 -15.64 0.73 -14.47
N ASN A 306 -16.49 1.69 -14.10
CA ASN A 306 -17.92 1.73 -14.48
C ASN A 306 -18.12 2.18 -15.94
N ASP A 307 -18.95 1.47 -16.71
CA ASP A 307 -19.10 1.71 -18.16
C ASP A 307 -19.82 3.01 -18.52
N SER A 308 -20.79 3.44 -17.72
CA SER A 308 -21.46 4.74 -17.90
C SER A 308 -20.48 5.87 -17.63
N ASN A 309 -19.69 5.74 -16.56
CA ASN A 309 -18.73 6.75 -16.13
C ASN A 309 -17.58 6.92 -17.15
N LYS A 310 -17.13 5.83 -17.79
CA LYS A 310 -16.15 5.90 -18.91
C LYS A 310 -16.59 6.92 -19.96
N ARG A 311 -17.85 6.87 -20.41
CA ARG A 311 -18.37 7.74 -21.48
C ARG A 311 -18.49 9.19 -21.02
N LEU A 312 -19.01 9.40 -19.81
CA LEU A 312 -19.12 10.73 -19.21
C LEU A 312 -17.74 11.40 -19.03
N LEU A 313 -16.73 10.65 -18.61
CA LEU A 313 -15.35 11.16 -18.45
C LEU A 313 -14.79 11.67 -19.79
N VAL A 314 -14.95 10.91 -20.88
CA VAL A 314 -14.50 11.36 -22.22
C VAL A 314 -15.34 12.53 -22.72
N GLN A 315 -16.66 12.51 -22.54
CA GLN A 315 -17.58 13.59 -22.91
C GLN A 315 -17.22 14.93 -22.25
N HIS A 316 -16.86 14.93 -20.97
CA HIS A 316 -16.48 16.15 -20.24
C HIS A 316 -15.01 16.57 -20.45
N GLY A 317 -14.21 15.78 -21.17
CA GLY A 317 -12.84 16.13 -21.55
C GLY A 317 -11.75 15.63 -20.61
N ALA A 318 -11.94 14.50 -19.92
CA ALA A 318 -10.89 13.88 -19.10
C ALA A 318 -9.63 13.53 -19.91
N VAL A 319 -9.80 13.06 -21.15
CA VAL A 319 -8.71 12.54 -22.01
C VAL A 319 -7.56 13.54 -22.20
N PRO A 320 -7.76 14.78 -22.71
CA PRO A 320 -6.66 15.73 -22.87
C PRO A 320 -6.00 16.14 -21.55
N LEU A 321 -6.72 16.08 -20.41
CA LEU A 321 -6.12 16.33 -19.11
C LEU A 321 -5.22 15.18 -18.67
N LEU A 322 -5.69 13.93 -18.79
CA LEU A 322 -4.87 12.74 -18.52
C LEU A 322 -3.65 12.67 -19.44
N VAL A 323 -3.76 13.08 -20.71
CA VAL A 323 -2.59 13.21 -21.59
C VAL A 323 -1.62 14.28 -21.07
N GLY A 324 -2.11 15.43 -20.61
CA GLY A 324 -1.28 16.48 -20.02
C GLY A 324 -0.50 15.98 -18.79
N ILE A 325 -1.16 15.22 -17.91
CA ILE A 325 -0.52 14.56 -16.76
C ILE A 325 0.51 13.52 -17.22
N ALA A 326 0.15 12.66 -18.18
CA ALA A 326 1.07 11.67 -18.75
C ALA A 326 2.26 12.30 -19.49
N GLU A 327 2.13 13.52 -20.01
CA GLU A 327 3.21 14.25 -20.67
C GLU A 327 4.17 14.95 -19.69
N GLN A 328 3.66 15.55 -18.61
CA GLN A 328 4.40 16.51 -17.78
C GLN A 328 4.56 16.13 -16.31
N GLY A 329 3.74 15.21 -15.80
CA GLY A 329 3.73 14.82 -14.40
C GLY A 329 4.95 13.99 -13.98
N ASP A 330 5.05 13.69 -12.69
CA ASP A 330 6.03 12.75 -12.17
C ASP A 330 5.71 11.28 -12.48
N THR A 331 6.55 10.35 -12.02
CA THR A 331 6.38 8.92 -12.31
C THR A 331 5.03 8.35 -11.84
N ASP A 332 4.52 8.81 -10.70
CA ASP A 332 3.30 8.27 -10.08
C ASP A 332 2.07 8.91 -10.73
N GLU A 333 2.14 10.21 -11.00
CA GLU A 333 1.14 10.96 -11.79
C GLU A 333 0.98 10.39 -13.21
N GLN A 334 2.09 10.16 -13.92
CA GLN A 334 2.09 9.53 -15.23
C GLN A 334 1.49 8.12 -15.19
N TYR A 335 1.78 7.33 -14.16
CA TYR A 335 1.30 5.95 -14.05
C TYR A 335 -0.21 5.90 -13.86
N GLU A 336 -0.74 6.71 -12.94
CA GLU A 336 -2.18 6.82 -12.71
C GLU A 336 -2.92 7.39 -13.94
N ALA A 337 -2.32 8.37 -14.62
CA ALA A 337 -2.90 8.94 -15.84
C ALA A 337 -2.97 7.94 -17.00
N VAL A 338 -1.90 7.16 -17.24
CA VAL A 338 -1.89 6.13 -18.30
C VAL A 338 -2.81 4.97 -17.97
N CYS A 339 -2.91 4.54 -16.70
CA CYS A 339 -3.95 3.60 -16.26
C CYS A 339 -5.36 4.12 -16.55
N GLY A 340 -5.62 5.41 -16.26
CA GLY A 340 -6.88 6.07 -16.57
C GLY A 340 -7.20 6.07 -18.07
N LEU A 341 -6.23 6.42 -18.92
CA LEU A 341 -6.35 6.37 -20.38
C LEU A 341 -6.65 4.94 -20.87
N SER A 342 -5.98 3.92 -20.31
CA SER A 342 -6.24 2.52 -20.63
C SER A 342 -7.70 2.14 -20.32
N ASN A 343 -8.16 2.40 -19.09
CA ASN A 343 -9.54 2.10 -18.66
C ASN A 343 -10.60 2.80 -19.51
N LEU A 344 -10.36 4.06 -19.91
CA LEU A 344 -11.28 4.80 -20.79
C LEU A 344 -11.35 4.20 -22.19
N SER A 345 -10.25 3.64 -22.70
CA SER A 345 -10.16 3.02 -24.04
C SER A 345 -10.81 1.64 -24.16
N LEU A 346 -11.26 1.04 -23.05
CA LEU A 346 -12.01 -0.22 -23.05
C LEU A 346 -13.45 -0.04 -23.60
N ASP A 347 -14.04 1.15 -23.52
CA ASP A 347 -15.30 1.45 -24.19
C ASP A 347 -15.07 1.75 -25.68
N LYS A 348 -15.88 1.13 -26.55
CA LYS A 348 -15.70 1.20 -28.01
C LYS A 348 -15.90 2.61 -28.58
N GLN A 349 -16.84 3.38 -28.04
CA GLN A 349 -17.14 4.73 -28.52
C GLN A 349 -16.02 5.70 -28.08
N ASN A 350 -15.62 5.61 -26.82
CA ASN A 350 -14.47 6.35 -26.30
C ASN A 350 -13.21 6.10 -27.13
N LYS A 351 -12.91 4.84 -27.40
CA LYS A 351 -11.75 4.41 -28.19
C LYS A 351 -11.73 5.03 -29.59
N SER A 352 -12.85 4.98 -30.32
CA SER A 352 -12.96 5.65 -31.62
C SER A 352 -12.67 7.15 -31.49
N GLN A 353 -13.28 7.84 -30.53
CA GLN A 353 -13.05 9.27 -30.30
C GLN A 353 -11.58 9.58 -29.94
N MET A 354 -10.94 8.74 -29.12
CA MET A 354 -9.53 8.86 -28.71
C MET A 354 -8.57 8.70 -29.90
N ILE A 355 -8.87 7.82 -30.85
CA ILE A 355 -8.04 7.57 -32.04
C ILE A 355 -8.28 8.66 -33.12
N GLU A 356 -9.53 9.09 -33.29
CA GLU A 356 -9.90 10.09 -34.30
C GLU A 356 -9.46 11.51 -33.92
N THR A 357 -9.46 11.84 -32.62
CA THR A 357 -9.09 13.17 -32.11
C THR A 357 -7.58 13.35 -32.00
N LYS A 358 -6.92 13.53 -33.15
CA LYS A 358 -5.45 13.66 -33.26
C LYS A 358 -4.84 14.77 -32.40
N ASP A 359 -5.59 15.84 -32.12
CA ASP A 359 -5.14 16.96 -31.28
C ASP A 359 -4.82 16.54 -29.84
N TRP A 360 -5.37 15.42 -29.37
CA TRP A 360 -5.06 14.84 -28.05
C TRP A 360 -3.73 14.08 -28.01
N LYS A 361 -3.06 13.82 -29.15
CA LYS A 361 -1.72 13.20 -29.24
C LYS A 361 -1.50 11.89 -28.46
N ILE A 362 -2.56 11.19 -28.05
CA ILE A 362 -2.50 10.05 -27.11
C ILE A 362 -1.46 9.01 -27.53
N ILE A 363 -1.48 8.62 -28.81
CA ILE A 363 -0.54 7.62 -29.36
C ILE A 363 0.92 8.13 -29.30
N GLU A 364 1.18 9.39 -29.67
CA GLU A 364 2.52 10.01 -29.61
C GLU A 364 3.08 10.02 -28.18
N ILE A 365 2.23 10.38 -27.20
CA ILE A 365 2.60 10.45 -25.78
C ILE A 365 2.81 9.06 -25.20
N LEU A 366 1.90 8.11 -25.43
CA LEU A 366 2.07 6.73 -24.96
C LEU A 366 3.27 6.04 -25.63
N GLU A 367 3.55 6.28 -26.92
CA GLU A 367 4.76 5.77 -27.60
C GLU A 367 6.05 6.38 -27.03
N ARG A 368 5.99 7.58 -26.43
CA ARG A 368 7.12 8.21 -25.73
C ARG A 368 7.32 7.60 -24.35
N ILE A 369 6.24 7.42 -23.57
CA ILE A 369 6.30 6.82 -22.22
C ILE A 369 6.60 5.31 -22.29
N ALA A 370 6.20 4.62 -23.36
CA ALA A 370 6.61 3.24 -23.67
C ALA A 370 8.14 3.07 -23.89
N LYS A 371 8.89 4.17 -23.96
CA LYS A 371 10.36 4.23 -24.00
C LYS A 371 10.98 4.75 -22.69
N SER A 372 10.17 4.96 -21.65
CA SER A 372 10.63 5.37 -20.31
C SER A 372 11.58 4.32 -19.71
N PRO A 373 12.62 4.72 -18.95
CA PRO A 373 13.42 3.79 -18.15
C PRO A 373 12.63 3.21 -16.96
N GLU A 374 11.52 3.83 -16.56
CA GLU A 374 10.64 3.34 -15.50
C GLU A 374 9.77 2.21 -16.04
N GLU A 375 10.09 0.97 -15.68
CA GLU A 375 9.51 -0.24 -16.28
C GLU A 375 7.98 -0.31 -16.09
N ALA A 376 7.46 0.15 -14.95
CA ALA A 376 6.02 0.22 -14.68
C ALA A 376 5.28 1.14 -15.66
N LEU A 377 5.83 2.33 -15.94
CA LEU A 377 5.30 3.29 -16.91
C LEU A 377 5.37 2.76 -18.34
N LYS A 378 6.49 2.14 -18.69
CA LYS A 378 6.71 1.54 -19.99
C LYS A 378 5.70 0.42 -20.27
N ASN A 379 5.45 -0.45 -19.30
CA ASN A 379 4.53 -1.57 -19.44
C ASN A 379 3.07 -1.11 -19.56
N ILE A 380 2.59 -0.24 -18.66
CA ILE A 380 1.20 0.27 -18.76
C ILE A 380 0.97 1.10 -20.03
N SER A 381 1.98 1.81 -20.53
CA SER A 381 1.88 2.56 -21.80
C SER A 381 1.78 1.64 -23.01
N LYS A 382 2.50 0.52 -23.01
CA LYS A 382 2.35 -0.52 -24.04
C LYS A 382 0.99 -1.21 -23.96
N GLU A 383 0.49 -1.50 -22.77
CA GLU A 383 -0.84 -2.08 -22.57
C GLU A 383 -1.94 -1.12 -23.08
N ALA A 384 -1.83 0.17 -22.76
CA ALA A 384 -2.74 1.20 -23.27
C ALA A 384 -2.66 1.34 -24.80
N LEU A 385 -1.46 1.31 -25.39
CA LEU A 385 -1.28 1.29 -26.86
C LEU A 385 -1.90 0.06 -27.50
N CYS A 386 -1.66 -1.13 -26.94
CA CYS A 386 -2.23 -2.39 -27.39
C CYS A 386 -3.77 -2.35 -27.34
N THR A 387 -4.32 -1.84 -26.24
CA THR A 387 -5.76 -1.65 -26.04
C THR A 387 -6.34 -0.64 -27.02
N LEU A 388 -5.62 0.44 -27.37
CA LEU A 388 -6.04 1.40 -28.41
C LEU A 388 -5.91 0.84 -29.85
N GLN A 389 -4.91 0.01 -30.14
CA GLN A 389 -4.61 -0.44 -31.50
C GLN A 389 -5.36 -1.72 -31.92
N ASN A 390 -5.75 -2.59 -30.98
CA ASN A 390 -6.40 -3.87 -31.31
C ASN A 390 -7.91 -3.75 -31.57
N ASN A 391 -8.38 -4.17 -32.74
CA ASN A 391 -9.81 -4.07 -33.12
C ASN A 391 -10.74 -5.17 -32.56
N GLN A 392 -10.27 -6.03 -31.64
CA GLN A 392 -11.08 -7.11 -31.06
C GLN A 392 -11.38 -6.85 -29.59
N THR A 393 -12.67 -6.89 -29.23
CA THR A 393 -13.18 -6.67 -27.87
C THR A 393 -13.71 -7.99 -27.29
N GLN A 394 -12.82 -8.84 -26.81
CA GLN A 394 -13.13 -9.93 -25.88
C GLN A 394 -11.93 -10.19 -24.96
N LEU A 395 -12.20 -10.28 -23.65
CA LEU A 395 -11.35 -11.03 -22.73
C LEU A 395 -11.34 -12.50 -23.17
N PRO A 396 -10.22 -13.25 -23.02
CA PRO A 396 -10.21 -14.68 -23.28
C PRO A 396 -10.92 -15.44 -22.14
N GLU A 397 -12.25 -15.45 -22.17
CA GLU A 397 -13.02 -16.56 -21.61
C GLU A 397 -12.75 -17.80 -22.46
N SER A 398 -12.05 -18.78 -21.88
CA SER A 398 -12.00 -20.13 -22.44
C SER A 398 -12.13 -21.18 -21.34
N SER A 399 -13.27 -21.16 -20.66
CA SER A 399 -13.86 -22.37 -20.12
C SER A 399 -14.18 -23.31 -21.29
N GLN A 400 -13.34 -24.31 -21.55
CA GLN A 400 -13.71 -25.45 -22.40
C GLN A 400 -13.51 -26.75 -21.62
N GLU A 401 -14.64 -27.29 -21.16
CA GLU A 401 -14.73 -28.69 -20.75
C GLU A 401 -14.36 -29.57 -21.95
N ILE A 402 -13.25 -30.30 -21.84
CA ILE A 402 -12.94 -31.41 -22.74
C ILE A 402 -13.18 -32.68 -21.95
N SER A 403 -14.35 -33.27 -22.16
CA SER A 403 -14.64 -34.65 -21.78
C SER A 403 -13.65 -35.59 -22.48
N MET A 404 -12.80 -36.28 -21.72
CA MET A 404 -11.96 -37.35 -22.27
C MET A 404 -12.50 -38.71 -21.83
N GLU A 405 -12.91 -39.52 -22.79
CA GLU A 405 -13.33 -40.90 -22.57
C GLU A 405 -12.13 -41.78 -22.15
N GLU A 406 -12.41 -42.78 -21.33
CA GLU A 406 -11.41 -43.73 -20.83
C GLU A 406 -10.83 -44.59 -21.97
N SER A 407 -9.51 -44.59 -22.15
CA SER A 407 -8.82 -45.67 -22.85
C SER A 407 -7.76 -46.30 -21.96
N SER A 408 -8.09 -47.46 -21.41
CA SER A 408 -7.21 -48.20 -20.52
C SER A 408 -6.04 -48.82 -21.28
N CYS A 409 -4.82 -48.65 -20.78
CA CYS A 409 -3.83 -49.72 -20.84
C CYS A 409 -2.94 -49.70 -19.60
N LYS A 410 -3.12 -50.69 -18.72
CA LYS A 410 -2.23 -50.93 -17.60
C LYS A 410 -0.99 -51.65 -18.11
N GLN A 411 0.19 -51.08 -17.90
CA GLN A 411 1.40 -51.86 -17.75
C GLN A 411 2.26 -51.28 -16.64
N SER A 412 2.22 -51.96 -15.49
CA SER A 412 3.02 -51.68 -14.32
C SER A 412 4.48 -52.05 -14.54
N ILE A 413 5.38 -51.10 -14.34
CA ILE A 413 6.74 -51.39 -13.87
C ILE A 413 6.92 -50.61 -12.58
N SER A 414 7.23 -51.34 -11.52
CA SER A 414 7.36 -50.87 -10.15
C SER A 414 8.81 -50.48 -9.86
N ASP A 415 9.05 -49.20 -9.62
CA ASP A 415 10.22 -48.73 -8.90
C ASP A 415 9.74 -47.80 -7.78
N GLU A 416 9.33 -48.40 -6.65
CA GLU A 416 9.08 -47.67 -5.40
C GLU A 416 10.42 -47.28 -4.75
N GLU A 417 11.14 -46.32 -5.35
CA GLU A 417 12.09 -45.53 -4.56
C GLU A 417 11.30 -44.56 -3.69
N SER A 418 11.41 -44.76 -2.36
CA SER A 418 10.72 -43.95 -1.36
C SER A 418 11.01 -42.46 -1.56
N SER A 419 10.02 -41.69 -2.02
CA SER A 419 10.17 -40.25 -2.18
C SER A 419 10.61 -39.61 -0.86
N PRO A 420 11.66 -38.77 -0.82
CA PRO A 420 12.13 -38.18 0.42
C PRO A 420 11.01 -37.41 1.12
N GLN A 421 10.91 -37.64 2.44
CA GLN A 421 9.76 -37.26 3.27
C GLN A 421 9.67 -35.76 3.56
N GLY A 422 10.61 -34.95 3.07
CA GLY A 422 10.68 -33.51 3.22
C GLY A 422 10.35 -32.71 1.95
N ILE A 423 10.28 -31.38 2.07
CA ILE A 423 10.08 -30.40 0.98
C ILE A 423 11.41 -29.73 0.65
N THR A 424 11.68 -29.50 -0.62
CA THR A 424 12.85 -28.73 -1.09
C THR A 424 12.43 -27.40 -1.72
N LEU A 425 13.10 -26.32 -1.34
CA LEU A 425 12.90 -24.99 -1.91
C LEU A 425 14.23 -24.34 -2.28
N LEU A 426 14.31 -23.83 -3.52
CA LEU A 426 15.39 -22.99 -4.00
C LEU A 426 14.91 -21.53 -4.11
N SER A 427 15.72 -20.56 -3.69
CA SER A 427 15.50 -19.14 -3.98
C SER A 427 16.75 -18.52 -4.60
N TRP A 428 16.63 -17.80 -5.72
CA TRP A 428 17.79 -17.26 -6.44
C TRP A 428 17.46 -16.02 -7.28
N ASN A 429 18.13 -14.89 -7.02
CA ASN A 429 18.28 -13.84 -8.02
C ASN A 429 19.24 -14.34 -9.11
N ILE A 430 18.75 -14.45 -10.36
CA ILE A 430 19.53 -15.01 -11.48
C ILE A 430 20.25 -13.95 -12.32
N GLU A 431 20.17 -12.67 -11.93
CA GLU A 431 20.90 -11.55 -12.55
C GLU A 431 20.63 -11.46 -14.06
N GLY A 432 19.38 -11.70 -14.48
CA GLY A 432 18.96 -11.72 -15.90
C GLY A 432 18.98 -10.35 -16.58
N LEU A 433 19.18 -9.26 -15.82
CA LEU A 433 19.43 -7.91 -16.34
C LEU A 433 20.84 -7.76 -16.95
N SER A 434 21.75 -8.70 -16.67
CA SER A 434 23.13 -8.68 -17.14
C SER A 434 23.27 -9.40 -18.49
N GLY A 435 23.70 -8.67 -19.52
CA GLY A 435 23.87 -9.21 -20.88
C GLY A 435 25.09 -10.11 -21.08
N ASP A 436 26.01 -10.16 -20.11
CA ASP A 436 27.27 -10.91 -20.22
C ASP A 436 27.03 -12.42 -20.10
N SER A 437 27.12 -13.15 -21.22
CA SER A 437 26.96 -14.61 -21.32
C SER A 437 25.65 -15.15 -20.71
N ILE A 438 24.55 -14.43 -20.95
CA ILE A 438 23.23 -14.72 -20.37
C ILE A 438 22.72 -16.13 -20.73
N GLU A 439 23.00 -16.63 -21.95
CA GLU A 439 22.57 -17.98 -22.36
C GLU A 439 23.34 -19.07 -21.62
N GLU A 440 24.66 -18.96 -21.48
CA GLU A 440 25.49 -19.91 -20.74
C GLU A 440 25.16 -19.89 -19.25
N ARG A 441 24.94 -18.70 -18.69
CA ARG A 441 24.52 -18.50 -17.29
C ARG A 441 23.16 -19.10 -17.00
N THR A 442 22.17 -18.82 -17.84
CA THR A 442 20.82 -19.40 -17.70
C THR A 442 20.87 -20.92 -17.89
N SER A 443 21.69 -21.42 -18.81
CA SER A 443 21.92 -22.86 -18.98
C SER A 443 22.55 -23.52 -17.75
N ALA A 444 23.44 -22.81 -17.03
CA ALA A 444 23.98 -23.29 -15.76
C ALA A 444 22.94 -23.31 -14.63
N VAL A 445 22.09 -22.27 -14.52
CA VAL A 445 20.93 -22.26 -13.60
C VAL A 445 19.98 -23.43 -13.88
N ILE A 446 19.59 -23.63 -15.15
CA ILE A 446 18.77 -24.76 -15.61
C ILE A 446 19.40 -26.11 -15.23
N SER A 447 20.71 -26.27 -15.47
CA SER A 447 21.44 -27.49 -15.14
C SER A 447 21.38 -27.80 -13.64
N ILE A 448 21.54 -26.78 -12.78
CA ILE A 448 21.45 -26.94 -11.33
C ILE A 448 20.02 -27.28 -10.88
N ILE A 449 18.99 -26.61 -11.43
CA ILE A 449 17.58 -26.91 -11.15
C ILE A 449 17.24 -28.34 -11.55
N ASN A 450 17.57 -28.75 -12.78
CA ASN A 450 17.26 -30.09 -13.29
C ASN A 450 18.04 -31.21 -12.56
N LYS A 451 19.24 -30.91 -12.04
CA LYS A 451 20.03 -31.84 -11.21
C LYS A 451 19.48 -31.95 -9.78
N GLY A 452 19.07 -30.84 -9.17
CA GLY A 452 18.56 -30.81 -7.79
C GLY A 452 17.09 -31.21 -7.66
N LYS A 453 16.31 -31.04 -8.73
CA LYS A 453 14.84 -31.21 -8.79
C LYS A 453 14.09 -30.67 -7.55
N PRO A 454 14.35 -29.43 -7.08
CA PRO A 454 13.63 -28.84 -5.96
C PRO A 454 12.11 -28.83 -6.20
N ASP A 455 11.32 -28.96 -5.14
CA ASP A 455 9.85 -28.99 -5.26
C ASP A 455 9.26 -27.60 -5.55
N VAL A 456 9.94 -26.55 -5.09
CA VAL A 456 9.63 -25.12 -5.35
C VAL A 456 10.91 -24.36 -5.71
N VAL A 457 10.81 -23.44 -6.68
CA VAL A 457 11.87 -22.47 -7.01
C VAL A 457 11.30 -21.06 -7.00
N PHE A 458 11.92 -20.14 -6.27
CA PHE A 458 11.69 -18.70 -6.34
C PHE A 458 12.83 -18.07 -7.14
N LEU A 459 12.50 -17.34 -8.20
CA LEU A 459 13.46 -16.63 -9.03
C LEU A 459 13.21 -15.11 -8.98
N GLN A 460 14.29 -14.34 -8.95
CA GLN A 460 14.29 -12.88 -9.10
C GLN A 460 15.18 -12.49 -10.29
N GLU A 461 14.90 -11.34 -10.91
CA GLU A 461 15.52 -10.90 -12.18
C GLU A 461 15.37 -11.91 -13.33
N VAL A 462 14.20 -12.56 -13.39
CA VAL A 462 13.78 -13.29 -14.58
C VAL A 462 13.41 -12.26 -15.65
N ILE A 463 13.87 -12.46 -16.87
CA ILE A 463 13.44 -11.69 -18.05
C ILE A 463 12.82 -12.66 -19.07
N VAL A 464 12.14 -12.15 -20.09
CA VAL A 464 11.46 -12.98 -21.12
C VAL A 464 12.40 -14.03 -21.72
N VAL A 465 13.66 -13.67 -22.05
CA VAL A 465 14.65 -14.58 -22.62
C VAL A 465 15.01 -15.71 -21.65
N THR A 466 15.24 -15.41 -20.37
CA THR A 466 15.63 -16.42 -19.39
C THR A 466 14.44 -17.31 -19.01
N LEU A 467 13.23 -16.76 -18.94
CA LEU A 467 11.98 -17.52 -18.81
C LEU A 467 11.79 -18.49 -19.98
N GLU A 468 11.96 -18.06 -21.22
CA GLU A 468 11.82 -18.90 -22.42
C GLU A 468 12.80 -20.08 -22.41
N MET A 469 14.05 -19.85 -21.98
CA MET A 469 15.04 -20.91 -21.78
C MET A 469 14.67 -21.88 -20.66
N LEU A 470 14.25 -21.36 -19.50
CA LEU A 470 13.80 -22.16 -18.34
C LEU A 470 12.61 -23.04 -18.72
N SER A 471 11.56 -22.46 -19.30
CA SER A 471 10.33 -23.16 -19.70
C SER A 471 10.57 -24.27 -20.73
N ARG A 472 11.56 -24.09 -21.63
CA ARG A 472 11.96 -25.13 -22.60
C ARG A 472 12.74 -26.31 -22.01
N LYS A 473 13.31 -26.16 -20.81
CA LYS A 473 14.29 -27.12 -20.27
C LYS A 473 13.95 -27.67 -18.89
N CYS A 474 13.14 -26.99 -18.11
CA CYS A 474 12.66 -27.41 -16.79
C CYS A 474 11.21 -27.95 -16.91
N LEU A 475 11.04 -28.97 -17.77
CA LEU A 475 9.72 -29.50 -18.16
C LEU A 475 8.91 -30.11 -17.02
N ASP A 476 9.58 -30.50 -15.91
CA ASP A 476 8.97 -31.03 -14.69
C ASP A 476 8.22 -29.96 -13.87
N TYR A 477 8.18 -28.69 -14.30
CA TYR A 477 7.66 -27.55 -13.54
C TYR A 477 6.49 -26.85 -14.21
N THR A 478 5.58 -26.32 -13.40
CA THR A 478 4.63 -25.27 -13.78
C THR A 478 5.24 -23.93 -13.41
N PHE A 479 5.16 -22.97 -14.32
CA PHE A 479 5.66 -21.61 -14.14
C PHE A 479 4.53 -20.68 -13.71
N ILE A 480 4.85 -19.75 -12.82
CA ILE A 480 3.98 -18.68 -12.34
C ILE A 480 4.83 -17.42 -12.33
N GLU A 481 4.82 -16.66 -13.41
CA GLU A 481 5.52 -15.39 -13.55
C GLU A 481 4.74 -14.22 -12.91
N SER A 482 5.46 -13.22 -12.39
CA SER A 482 4.87 -12.00 -11.83
C SER A 482 4.79 -10.85 -12.86
N GLY A 483 5.08 -11.12 -14.13
CA GLY A 483 5.15 -10.15 -15.21
C GLY A 483 5.48 -10.81 -16.55
N VAL A 484 5.19 -10.12 -17.65
CA VAL A 484 5.37 -10.63 -19.03
C VAL A 484 6.38 -9.81 -19.86
N GLU A 485 6.85 -8.70 -19.32
CA GLU A 485 7.87 -7.84 -19.91
C GLU A 485 8.84 -7.31 -18.83
N GLY A 486 9.99 -6.81 -19.26
CA GLY A 486 11.02 -6.29 -18.37
C GLY A 486 11.74 -7.40 -17.61
N TYR A 487 12.01 -7.13 -16.33
CA TYR A 487 12.39 -8.15 -15.36
C TYR A 487 11.32 -8.29 -14.28
N PHE A 488 11.15 -9.50 -13.78
CA PHE A 488 10.11 -9.88 -12.85
C PHE A 488 10.58 -11.01 -11.93
N THR A 489 9.70 -11.41 -11.00
CA THR A 489 9.88 -12.61 -10.20
C THR A 489 9.11 -13.77 -10.81
N ALA A 490 9.54 -15.01 -10.56
CA ALA A 490 8.78 -16.20 -10.92
C ALA A 490 8.81 -17.22 -9.79
N ILE A 491 7.70 -17.95 -9.63
CA ILE A 491 7.64 -19.17 -8.84
C ILE A 491 7.51 -20.34 -9.82
N MET A 492 8.47 -21.26 -9.77
CA MET A 492 8.35 -22.57 -10.43
C MET A 492 7.90 -23.58 -9.39
N VAL A 493 6.89 -24.38 -9.70
CA VAL A 493 6.41 -25.45 -8.80
C VAL A 493 6.45 -26.79 -9.52
N LYS A 494 6.95 -27.81 -8.84
CA LYS A 494 7.16 -29.14 -9.45
C LYS A 494 5.82 -29.85 -9.68
N GLN A 495 5.57 -30.22 -10.92
CA GLN A 495 4.35 -30.92 -11.34
C GLN A 495 4.18 -32.22 -10.55
N ASN A 496 2.92 -32.59 -10.27
CA ASN A 496 2.52 -33.75 -9.46
C ASN A 496 2.97 -33.73 -7.97
N VAL A 497 3.81 -32.79 -7.54
CA VAL A 497 4.21 -32.60 -6.12
C VAL A 497 3.51 -31.40 -5.48
N VAL A 498 3.32 -30.33 -6.26
CA VAL A 498 2.66 -29.10 -5.85
C VAL A 498 1.39 -28.88 -6.67
N GLN A 499 0.28 -28.61 -6.00
CA GLN A 499 -1.00 -28.28 -6.61
C GLN A 499 -1.35 -26.82 -6.28
N VAL A 500 -1.36 -25.95 -7.29
CA VAL A 500 -1.70 -24.54 -7.13
C VAL A 500 -3.21 -24.38 -7.05
N THR A 501 -3.69 -23.56 -6.11
CA THR A 501 -5.12 -23.25 -5.92
C THR A 501 -5.46 -21.80 -6.23
N ASP A 502 -4.55 -20.86 -5.98
CA ASP A 502 -4.71 -19.43 -6.31
C ASP A 502 -3.34 -18.76 -6.50
N SER A 503 -3.29 -17.64 -7.23
CA SER A 503 -2.10 -16.81 -7.36
C SER A 503 -2.47 -15.34 -7.47
N LYS A 504 -1.88 -14.49 -6.61
CA LYS A 504 -2.03 -13.03 -6.65
C LYS A 504 -0.67 -12.35 -6.74
N ILE A 505 -0.56 -11.38 -7.64
CA ILE A 505 0.56 -10.43 -7.71
C ILE A 505 0.09 -9.13 -7.04
N ILE A 506 0.88 -8.60 -6.11
CA ILE A 506 0.59 -7.36 -5.39
C ILE A 506 1.68 -6.34 -5.71
N PRO A 507 1.39 -5.24 -6.43
CA PRO A 507 2.39 -4.23 -6.74
C PRO A 507 2.76 -3.42 -5.50
N PHE A 508 4.05 -3.14 -5.32
CA PHE A 508 4.50 -2.06 -4.44
C PHE A 508 4.39 -0.75 -5.22
N THR A 509 3.28 -0.04 -5.04
CA THR A 509 2.94 1.15 -5.85
C THR A 509 3.93 2.31 -5.68
N SER A 510 4.69 2.34 -4.58
CA SER A 510 5.78 3.28 -4.30
C SER A 510 7.16 2.86 -4.86
N SER A 511 7.25 1.70 -5.53
CA SER A 511 8.50 1.17 -6.07
C SER A 511 8.91 1.88 -7.36
N LYS A 512 10.16 2.35 -7.41
CA LYS A 512 10.80 2.95 -8.60
C LYS A 512 11.57 1.94 -9.43
N GLN A 513 11.28 0.66 -9.20
CA GLN A 513 11.97 -0.48 -9.79
C GLN A 513 10.98 -1.58 -10.23
N GLY A 514 9.68 -1.29 -10.25
CA GLY A 514 8.63 -2.24 -10.66
C GLY A 514 8.45 -3.42 -9.70
N ARG A 515 8.76 -3.25 -8.41
CA ARG A 515 8.77 -4.37 -7.45
C ARG A 515 7.36 -4.82 -7.08
N THR A 516 7.21 -6.12 -6.92
CA THR A 516 5.95 -6.77 -6.56
C THR A 516 6.17 -7.81 -5.46
N LEU A 517 5.09 -8.12 -4.75
CA LEU A 517 4.98 -9.28 -3.89
C LEU A 517 4.11 -10.31 -4.59
N GLN A 518 4.73 -11.38 -5.07
CA GLN A 518 4.03 -12.50 -5.68
C GLN A 518 3.61 -13.50 -4.60
N ARG A 519 2.36 -13.94 -4.64
CA ARG A 519 1.73 -14.89 -3.71
C ARG A 519 1.12 -16.05 -4.49
N VAL A 520 1.35 -17.27 -4.03
CA VAL A 520 0.79 -18.50 -4.61
C VAL A 520 0.26 -19.36 -3.47
N GLU A 521 -1.05 -19.60 -3.47
CA GLU A 521 -1.70 -20.54 -2.56
C GLU A 521 -1.67 -21.93 -3.23
N CYS A 522 -1.23 -22.94 -2.47
CA CYS A 522 -1.04 -24.29 -3.01
C CYS A 522 -1.12 -25.35 -1.91
N THR A 523 -1.13 -26.62 -2.33
CA THR A 523 -0.73 -27.74 -1.46
C THR A 523 0.57 -28.35 -1.96
N ILE A 524 1.51 -28.63 -1.04
CA ILE A 524 2.77 -29.32 -1.33
C ILE A 524 2.73 -30.66 -0.63
N LYS A 525 2.73 -31.78 -1.39
CA LYS A 525 2.55 -33.13 -0.83
C LYS A 525 1.32 -33.24 0.10
N GLY A 526 0.24 -32.50 -0.23
CA GLY A 526 -0.99 -32.42 0.56
C GLY A 526 -0.99 -31.40 1.72
N LEU A 527 0.15 -30.75 2.01
CA LEU A 527 0.23 -29.71 3.05
C LEU A 527 -0.23 -28.35 2.52
N PRO A 528 -1.20 -27.66 3.14
CA PRO A 528 -1.58 -26.30 2.77
C PRO A 528 -0.41 -25.32 2.96
N CYS A 529 -0.09 -24.59 1.90
CA CYS A 529 1.01 -23.64 1.85
C CYS A 529 0.58 -22.32 1.19
N LEU A 530 1.14 -21.22 1.68
CA LEU A 530 1.24 -19.94 0.97
C LEU A 530 2.71 -19.70 0.65
N LEU A 531 3.06 -19.79 -0.63
CA LEU A 531 4.36 -19.44 -1.16
C LEU A 531 4.37 -17.95 -1.51
N MET A 532 5.45 -17.25 -1.15
CA MET A 532 5.60 -15.83 -1.42
C MET A 532 7.02 -15.54 -1.91
N THR A 533 7.14 -14.77 -2.98
CA THR A 533 8.44 -14.26 -3.46
C THR A 533 8.37 -12.77 -3.74
N SER A 534 9.52 -12.10 -3.64
CA SER A 534 9.68 -10.71 -3.99
C SER A 534 11.14 -10.40 -4.28
N HIS A 535 11.38 -9.36 -5.08
CA HIS A 535 12.66 -8.67 -5.16
C HIS A 535 12.47 -7.27 -4.56
N LEU A 536 12.85 -7.03 -3.30
CA LEU A 536 12.61 -5.73 -2.65
C LEU A 536 13.63 -4.67 -3.09
N GLU A 537 13.18 -3.41 -3.06
CA GLU A 537 13.86 -2.23 -3.60
C GLU A 537 15.38 -2.22 -3.34
N SER A 538 16.16 -2.22 -4.43
CA SER A 538 17.61 -2.34 -4.42
C SER A 538 18.30 -1.00 -4.08
N MET A 539 19.63 -1.05 -3.95
CA MET A 539 20.50 0.10 -3.63
C MET A 539 20.36 0.66 -2.21
N LYS A 540 21.44 1.32 -1.75
CA LYS A 540 21.53 1.89 -0.40
C LYS A 540 20.59 3.09 -0.19
N THR A 541 20.37 3.88 -1.24
CA THR A 541 19.52 5.08 -1.23
C THR A 541 18.07 4.77 -0.93
N ASN A 542 17.55 3.65 -1.43
CA ASN A 542 16.13 3.33 -1.37
C ASN A 542 15.78 2.57 -0.07
N SER A 543 16.45 2.91 1.04
CA SER A 543 16.34 2.19 2.30
C SER A 543 14.98 2.30 2.98
N ASP A 544 14.29 3.43 2.82
CA ASP A 544 12.98 3.63 3.45
C ASP A 544 11.88 2.90 2.67
N GLU A 545 11.92 2.93 1.34
CA GLU A 545 11.04 2.13 0.48
C GLU A 545 11.23 0.63 0.74
N ARG A 546 12.47 0.12 0.76
CA ARG A 546 12.73 -1.30 1.09
C ARG A 546 12.19 -1.70 2.47
N LYS A 547 12.27 -0.81 3.47
CA LYS A 547 11.67 -1.04 4.80
C LYS A 547 10.13 -1.08 4.73
N HIS A 548 9.52 -0.18 3.96
CA HIS A 548 8.07 -0.13 3.73
C HIS A 548 7.57 -1.41 3.03
N GLN A 549 8.21 -1.81 1.92
CA GLN A 549 7.89 -3.05 1.21
C GLN A 549 8.07 -4.29 2.11
N MET A 550 9.13 -4.35 2.93
CA MET A 550 9.34 -5.45 3.88
C MET A 550 8.24 -5.51 4.94
N LYS A 551 7.85 -4.38 5.55
CA LYS A 551 6.73 -4.32 6.50
C LYS A 551 5.45 -4.87 5.87
N ARG A 552 5.11 -4.41 4.66
CA ARG A 552 3.93 -4.85 3.90
C ARG A 552 3.98 -6.35 3.53
N ALA A 553 5.15 -6.89 3.19
CA ALA A 553 5.32 -8.31 2.92
C ALA A 553 5.18 -9.18 4.19
N LEU A 554 5.84 -8.79 5.29
CA LEU A 554 5.71 -9.47 6.60
C LEU A 554 4.27 -9.41 7.13
N HIS A 555 3.56 -8.33 6.84
CA HIS A 555 2.14 -8.18 7.13
C HIS A 555 1.28 -9.25 6.41
N HIS A 556 1.54 -9.54 5.13
CA HIS A 556 0.89 -10.67 4.43
C HIS A 556 1.25 -12.03 5.06
N VAL A 557 2.49 -12.22 5.51
CA VAL A 557 2.91 -13.46 6.21
C VAL A 557 2.11 -13.69 7.50
N VAL A 558 1.94 -12.66 8.35
CA VAL A 558 1.23 -12.83 9.63
C VAL A 558 -0.29 -12.95 9.46
N ASN A 559 -0.88 -12.23 8.50
CA ASN A 559 -2.32 -12.19 8.26
C ASN A 559 -2.85 -13.32 7.35
N ALA A 560 -1.97 -14.09 6.69
CA ALA A 560 -2.36 -15.31 5.99
C ALA A 560 -3.15 -16.26 6.91
N SER A 561 -4.09 -17.03 6.34
CA SER A 561 -4.91 -17.98 7.11
C SER A 561 -4.04 -18.88 8.00
N ARG A 562 -4.55 -19.23 9.18
CA ARG A 562 -3.81 -20.03 10.19
C ARG A 562 -3.86 -21.54 9.93
N ASP A 563 -4.53 -21.96 8.86
CA ASP A 563 -4.61 -23.34 8.36
C ASP A 563 -3.36 -23.81 7.59
N ARG A 564 -2.45 -22.88 7.22
CA ARG A 564 -1.34 -23.15 6.30
C ARG A 564 0.02 -22.67 6.79
N THR A 565 1.05 -23.35 6.31
CA THR A 565 2.43 -22.86 6.37
C THR A 565 2.58 -21.68 5.42
N VAL A 566 3.31 -20.65 5.82
CA VAL A 566 3.73 -19.57 4.91
C VAL A 566 5.24 -19.66 4.72
N ILE A 567 5.72 -19.62 3.48
CA ILE A 567 7.15 -19.51 3.15
C ILE A 567 7.33 -18.28 2.27
N PHE A 568 8.09 -17.30 2.75
CA PHE A 568 8.38 -16.05 2.05
C PHE A 568 9.88 -15.90 1.84
N GLY A 569 10.34 -15.94 0.60
CA GLY A 569 11.78 -15.86 0.29
C GLY A 569 12.08 -15.05 -0.97
N GLY A 570 13.34 -14.66 -1.13
CA GLY A 570 13.80 -13.92 -2.30
C GLY A 570 14.93 -12.95 -1.98
N ASP A 571 15.36 -12.20 -2.99
CA ASP A 571 16.26 -11.08 -2.81
C ASP A 571 15.52 -9.91 -2.14
N PHE A 572 15.77 -9.74 -0.85
CA PHE A 572 15.14 -8.67 -0.08
C PHE A 572 15.97 -7.39 -0.04
N ASN A 573 17.19 -7.36 -0.63
CA ASN A 573 18.16 -6.26 -0.54
C ASN A 573 18.43 -5.72 0.89
N ILE A 574 17.93 -6.40 1.93
CA ILE A 574 17.70 -5.84 3.26
C ILE A 574 18.85 -6.13 4.20
N LYS A 575 19.19 -5.12 5.01
CA LYS A 575 20.28 -5.20 5.98
C LYS A 575 19.71 -5.56 7.35
N ASP A 576 20.50 -6.24 8.17
CA ASP A 576 20.08 -6.58 9.55
C ASP A 576 19.77 -5.34 10.41
N ARG A 577 20.36 -4.19 10.06
CA ARG A 577 20.00 -2.89 10.66
C ARG A 577 18.60 -2.44 10.25
N GLU A 578 18.23 -2.59 8.99
CA GLU A 578 16.91 -2.19 8.45
C GLU A 578 15.81 -3.09 9.06
N ILE A 579 16.08 -4.39 9.23
CA ILE A 579 15.20 -5.31 10.00
C ILE A 579 15.01 -4.83 11.44
N ARG A 580 16.05 -4.35 12.13
CA ARG A 580 15.91 -3.78 13.48
C ARG A 580 15.14 -2.45 13.50
N GLU A 581 15.33 -1.60 12.48
CA GLU A 581 14.59 -0.35 12.35
C GLU A 581 13.08 -0.57 12.14
N ILE A 582 12.65 -1.71 11.58
CA ILE A 582 11.23 -2.11 11.48
C ILE A 582 10.75 -3.00 12.64
N LYS A 583 11.43 -2.94 13.81
CA LYS A 583 11.15 -3.71 15.04
C LYS A 583 11.37 -5.23 14.96
N GLY A 584 12.11 -5.72 13.97
CA GLY A 584 12.45 -7.14 13.82
C GLY A 584 11.44 -7.93 12.99
N LEU A 585 11.51 -9.26 13.07
CA LEU A 585 10.50 -10.14 12.49
C LEU A 585 9.32 -10.29 13.46
N PRO A 586 8.07 -10.37 12.97
CA PRO A 586 6.91 -10.58 13.83
C PRO A 586 6.96 -11.91 14.60
N ASN A 587 6.30 -11.97 15.75
CA ASN A 587 6.23 -13.18 16.58
C ASN A 587 5.69 -14.39 15.79
N GLY A 588 6.46 -15.48 15.77
CA GLY A 588 6.14 -16.70 15.03
C GLY A 588 6.57 -16.70 13.56
N VAL A 589 7.26 -15.65 13.09
CA VAL A 589 7.97 -15.65 11.80
C VAL A 589 9.45 -15.93 12.05
N LEU A 590 9.94 -16.99 11.43
CA LEU A 590 11.29 -17.53 11.57
C LEU A 590 12.19 -17.09 10.42
N ASP A 591 13.48 -16.85 10.67
CA ASP A 591 14.50 -16.67 9.61
C ASP A 591 15.24 -17.98 9.43
N ILE A 592 15.10 -18.61 8.26
CA ILE A 592 15.57 -19.99 8.07
C ILE A 592 17.08 -20.13 8.28
N TRP A 593 17.89 -19.12 7.90
CA TRP A 593 19.33 -19.15 8.18
C TRP A 593 19.63 -19.08 9.69
N ILE A 594 18.77 -18.41 10.46
CA ILE A 594 18.86 -18.36 11.93
C ILE A 594 18.48 -19.71 12.54
N GLU A 595 17.35 -20.29 12.12
CA GLU A 595 16.86 -21.57 12.65
C GLU A 595 17.80 -22.74 12.30
N THR A 596 18.42 -22.74 11.12
CA THR A 596 19.45 -23.73 10.74
C THR A 596 20.83 -23.42 11.32
N GLY A 597 20.90 -22.69 12.45
CA GLY A 597 22.11 -22.56 13.27
C GLY A 597 23.10 -21.45 12.88
N ARG A 598 22.72 -20.49 12.03
CA ARG A 598 23.53 -19.31 11.68
C ARG A 598 24.93 -19.63 11.12
N ASN A 599 25.04 -20.63 10.25
CA ASN A 599 26.33 -21.01 9.67
C ASN A 599 26.97 -19.83 8.90
N LYS A 600 28.20 -19.46 9.29
CA LYS A 600 28.96 -18.35 8.70
C LYS A 600 29.35 -18.61 7.23
N GLU A 601 29.52 -19.86 6.83
CA GLU A 601 29.87 -20.26 5.46
C GLU A 601 28.73 -20.04 4.46
N THR A 602 27.49 -19.97 4.97
CA THR A 602 26.27 -19.72 4.19
C THR A 602 25.64 -18.35 4.50
N GLN A 603 26.33 -17.49 5.26
CA GLN A 603 25.79 -16.20 5.70
C GLN A 603 25.62 -15.17 4.57
N PHE A 604 26.58 -15.08 3.65
CA PHE A 604 26.58 -14.05 2.61
C PHE A 604 26.15 -14.65 1.27
N THR A 605 25.01 -14.17 0.76
CA THR A 605 24.40 -14.64 -0.49
C THR A 605 24.89 -13.82 -1.67
N TRP A 606 25.28 -12.57 -1.43
CA TRP A 606 25.96 -11.70 -2.38
C TRP A 606 27.32 -11.31 -1.82
N ASP A 607 28.43 -11.71 -2.47
CA ASP A 607 29.79 -11.53 -1.96
C ASP A 607 30.79 -11.22 -3.09
N THR A 608 31.04 -9.93 -3.32
CA THR A 608 31.99 -9.43 -4.34
C THR A 608 33.46 -9.73 -4.04
N SER A 609 33.78 -10.30 -2.87
CA SER A 609 35.14 -10.77 -2.57
C SER A 609 35.45 -12.12 -3.22
N ILE A 610 34.42 -12.90 -3.55
CA ILE A 610 34.51 -14.23 -4.18
C ILE A 610 33.85 -14.23 -5.56
N ASN A 611 32.63 -13.69 -5.66
CA ASN A 611 31.92 -13.56 -6.93
C ASN A 611 32.54 -12.42 -7.76
N THR A 612 32.80 -12.69 -9.03
CA THR A 612 33.49 -11.78 -9.95
C THR A 612 32.63 -11.34 -11.13
N ASN A 613 31.32 -11.60 -11.12
CA ASN A 613 30.41 -11.13 -12.18
C ASN A 613 30.37 -9.59 -12.20
N LEU A 614 30.10 -8.97 -11.05
CA LEU A 614 30.14 -7.52 -10.91
C LEU A 614 31.57 -6.99 -10.72
N LYS A 615 31.98 -6.09 -11.62
CA LYS A 615 33.26 -5.35 -11.54
C LYS A 615 33.10 -4.16 -10.59
N TRP A 616 33.35 -4.38 -9.30
CA TRP A 616 33.28 -3.34 -8.28
C TRP A 616 34.37 -2.27 -8.48
N ALA A 617 34.03 -1.19 -9.21
CA ALA A 617 35.00 -0.22 -9.71
C ALA A 617 35.35 0.92 -8.74
N GLU A 618 34.48 1.23 -7.77
CA GLU A 618 34.58 2.46 -6.96
C GLU A 618 35.65 2.39 -5.86
N ASN A 619 36.09 1.20 -5.43
CA ASN A 619 37.19 1.04 -4.50
C ASN A 619 37.79 -0.38 -4.58
N GLN A 620 39.07 -0.50 -4.95
CA GLN A 620 39.75 -1.81 -5.07
C GLN A 620 39.96 -2.51 -3.71
N ASP A 621 40.02 -1.74 -2.62
CA ASP A 621 40.28 -2.27 -1.26
C ASP A 621 39.01 -2.70 -0.52
N PHE A 622 37.82 -2.25 -0.94
CA PHE A 622 36.55 -2.58 -0.29
C PHE A 622 35.65 -3.45 -1.17
N LYS A 623 35.51 -4.72 -0.77
CA LYS A 623 34.63 -5.69 -1.43
C LYS A 623 33.44 -6.02 -0.53
N PRO A 624 32.25 -5.45 -0.77
CA PRO A 624 31.08 -5.70 0.07
C PRO A 624 30.57 -7.14 -0.04
N LYS A 625 30.02 -7.64 1.07
CA LYS A 625 29.32 -8.92 1.17
C LYS A 625 28.12 -8.81 2.11
N ILE A 626 26.95 -9.25 1.66
CA ILE A 626 25.67 -9.00 2.33
C ILE A 626 24.76 -10.23 2.20
N ARG A 627 23.88 -10.42 3.19
CA ARG A 627 22.78 -11.39 3.18
C ARG A 627 21.51 -10.72 2.65
N PHE A 628 21.47 -10.51 1.35
CA PHE A 628 20.35 -9.88 0.66
C PHE A 628 19.20 -10.88 0.49
N ASP A 629 19.52 -12.05 -0.05
CA ASP A 629 18.61 -13.19 -0.18
C ASP A 629 18.32 -13.79 1.18
N ARG A 630 17.03 -14.01 1.48
CA ARG A 630 16.57 -14.60 2.74
C ARG A 630 15.35 -15.47 2.49
N ILE A 631 15.07 -16.36 3.43
CA ILE A 631 13.83 -17.13 3.48
C ILE A 631 13.29 -17.00 4.91
N TYR A 632 12.02 -16.65 5.00
CA TYR A 632 11.23 -16.57 6.22
C TYR A 632 10.11 -17.61 6.18
N MET A 633 9.73 -18.14 7.34
CA MET A 633 8.63 -19.10 7.46
C MET A 633 7.73 -18.80 8.65
N ARG A 634 6.44 -19.06 8.52
CA ARG A 634 5.46 -19.03 9.61
C ARG A 634 4.66 -20.33 9.61
N HIS A 635 4.68 -21.06 10.72
CA HIS A 635 3.92 -22.30 10.88
C HIS A 635 2.38 -22.05 10.82
N PRO A 636 1.59 -23.09 10.46
CA PRO A 636 0.16 -23.11 10.74
C PRO A 636 -0.12 -23.19 12.25
N LYS A 637 -1.38 -23.03 12.65
CA LYS A 637 -1.84 -23.19 14.05
C LYS A 637 -2.00 -24.66 14.45
N THR A 638 -2.24 -25.54 13.49
CA THR A 638 -2.45 -26.98 13.68
C THR A 638 -1.43 -27.75 12.86
N GLU A 639 -1.09 -28.95 13.33
CA GLU A 639 -0.34 -29.92 12.54
C GLU A 639 -1.10 -30.37 11.28
N PRO A 640 -0.41 -30.95 10.28
CA PRO A 640 1.06 -31.15 10.18
C PRO A 640 1.87 -29.86 10.02
N VAL A 641 3.11 -29.86 10.52
CA VAL A 641 4.07 -28.74 10.41
C VAL A 641 5.34 -29.17 9.69
N ILE A 642 6.06 -28.22 9.09
CA ILE A 642 7.39 -28.46 8.51
C ILE A 642 8.47 -27.72 9.30
N SER A 643 9.68 -28.29 9.38
CA SER A 643 10.84 -27.67 10.03
C SER A 643 12.04 -27.62 9.08
N PRO A 644 12.78 -26.50 9.00
CA PRO A 644 13.98 -26.44 8.18
C PRO A 644 15.12 -27.27 8.79
N VAL A 645 15.74 -28.14 7.98
CA VAL A 645 16.85 -29.01 8.44
C VAL A 645 18.19 -28.69 7.77
N SER A 646 18.20 -27.99 6.63
CA SER A 646 19.43 -27.49 6.03
C SER A 646 19.22 -26.20 5.24
N PHE A 647 20.26 -25.37 5.20
CA PHE A 647 20.35 -24.14 4.42
C PHE A 647 21.70 -24.13 3.72
N GLN A 648 21.71 -24.16 2.38
CA GLN A 648 22.91 -24.33 1.55
C GLN A 648 23.00 -23.21 0.51
N LEU A 649 24.22 -22.79 0.16
CA LEU A 649 24.46 -21.88 -0.95
C LEU A 649 24.91 -22.67 -2.19
N ILE A 650 24.21 -22.47 -3.30
CA ILE A 650 24.46 -23.11 -4.59
C ILE A 650 24.95 -22.11 -5.64
N GLY A 651 25.33 -22.58 -6.84
CA GLY A 651 25.81 -21.72 -7.93
C GLY A 651 27.25 -21.22 -7.75
N LYS A 652 28.00 -21.74 -6.77
CA LYS A 652 29.35 -21.28 -6.39
C LYS A 652 30.49 -21.73 -7.32
N GLU A 653 30.17 -22.28 -8.50
CA GLU A 653 31.14 -22.75 -9.49
C GLU A 653 31.15 -21.82 -10.70
N LYS A 654 32.34 -21.52 -11.23
CA LYS A 654 32.48 -20.77 -12.48
C LYS A 654 32.13 -21.68 -13.66
N ILE A 655 31.33 -21.14 -14.58
CA ILE A 655 30.98 -21.76 -15.85
C ILE A 655 32.25 -21.81 -16.72
N PRO A 656 32.74 -23.00 -17.13
CA PRO A 656 34.04 -23.11 -17.78
C PRO A 656 34.18 -22.37 -19.11
N THR A 657 33.07 -22.12 -19.83
CA THR A 657 33.07 -21.49 -21.15
C THR A 657 33.21 -19.97 -21.12
N CYS A 658 32.62 -19.29 -20.12
CA CYS A 658 32.66 -17.82 -20.00
C CYS A 658 33.46 -17.33 -18.77
N GLY A 659 33.79 -18.20 -17.82
CA GLY A 659 34.54 -17.84 -16.60
C GLY A 659 33.74 -17.05 -15.55
N LEU A 660 32.45 -16.80 -15.81
CA LEU A 660 31.50 -16.16 -14.89
C LEU A 660 30.84 -17.20 -13.96
N PHE A 661 30.24 -16.74 -12.88
CA PHE A 661 29.29 -17.52 -12.10
C PHE A 661 27.88 -17.42 -12.75
N PRO A 662 26.93 -18.33 -12.44
CA PRO A 662 25.57 -18.28 -13.01
C PRO A 662 24.83 -16.97 -12.71
N SER A 663 25.15 -16.34 -11.58
CA SER A 663 24.67 -15.03 -11.12
C SER A 663 25.73 -14.44 -10.19
N ASP A 664 25.71 -13.13 -9.94
CA ASP A 664 26.45 -12.45 -8.88
C ASP A 664 25.91 -12.80 -7.46
N HIS A 665 24.67 -13.28 -7.38
CA HIS A 665 24.07 -13.92 -6.20
C HIS A 665 24.30 -15.44 -6.16
N TRP A 666 24.47 -15.98 -4.94
CA TRP A 666 24.39 -17.41 -4.64
C TRP A 666 22.95 -17.82 -4.33
N GLY A 667 22.44 -18.85 -5.00
CA GLY A 667 21.10 -19.37 -4.71
C GLY A 667 21.04 -20.07 -3.35
N ILE A 668 19.92 -19.92 -2.63
CA ILE A 668 19.68 -20.57 -1.35
C ILE A 668 18.84 -21.83 -1.58
N LEU A 669 19.40 -23.01 -1.27
CA LEU A 669 18.66 -24.28 -1.23
C LEU A 669 18.34 -24.66 0.23
N VAL A 670 17.06 -24.94 0.51
CA VAL A 670 16.57 -25.37 1.82
C VAL A 670 15.89 -26.73 1.70
N HIS A 671 16.13 -27.61 2.68
CA HIS A 671 15.32 -28.80 2.94
C HIS A 671 14.49 -28.61 4.20
N PHE A 672 13.23 -29.00 4.16
CA PHE A 672 12.31 -29.01 5.30
C PHE A 672 11.81 -30.43 5.55
N ASP A 673 11.89 -30.94 6.77
CA ASP A 673 11.22 -32.20 7.14
C ASP A 673 9.74 -31.95 7.41
N ILE A 674 8.88 -32.92 7.04
CA ILE A 674 7.45 -32.89 7.37
C ILE A 674 7.22 -33.67 8.67
N HIS A 675 6.64 -33.02 9.67
CA HIS A 675 6.23 -33.64 10.92
C HIS A 675 4.73 -33.90 10.93
N ILE A 676 4.37 -35.18 11.02
CA ILE A 676 3.01 -35.68 11.18
C ILE A 676 3.00 -36.48 12.48
N ASN A 677 2.32 -36.02 13.54
CA ASN A 677 2.13 -36.85 14.71
C ASN A 677 1.25 -38.07 14.38
N THR A 678 1.85 -39.25 14.38
CA THR A 678 1.18 -40.54 14.33
C THR A 678 0.65 -40.94 15.72
N THR A 679 -0.14 -40.06 16.34
CA THR A 679 -0.81 -40.31 17.63
C THR A 679 -2.33 -40.17 17.52
N THR A 680 -2.95 -41.24 17.02
CA THR A 680 -4.35 -41.57 17.30
C THR A 680 -4.44 -43.04 17.70
N PRO A 681 -5.02 -43.36 18.87
CA PRO A 681 -5.82 -44.58 19.04
C PRO A 681 -7.11 -44.50 18.20
#